data_AF-A0AAD3DMR4-F1
#
_entry.id   AF-A0AAD3DMR4-F1
#
_cell.length_a   1.000
_cell.length_b   1.000
_cell.length_c   1.000
_cell.angle_alpha   90.00
_cell.angle_beta   90.00
_cell.angle_gamma   90.00
#
_symmetry.space_group_name_H-M   'P 1'
#
loop_
_entity.id
_entity.type
_entity.pdbx_description
1 polymer ?
#
loop_
_entity_poly.entity_id
_entity_poly.type
_entity_poly.pdbx_seq_one_letter_code
_entity_poly.pdbx_strand_id
1 'polypeptide(L)'
;MGCTASSPAATCPASACPAAAGSKCPKSGASLFERLGGSAAVDAAVDIFYQKIMADSQLAPFFEGIDMDRQRKKQANFLTFAFGGSSTYGGKNLFAAHKKLIEEKGLNESHFDLVAGHLVATLRQLKVAEDLVSEVVAIVGPTKNAIFGKEEKTLFEKLGGAAAVEAAVDIFYQKIMADKELAPFFDGIDMKRQRKKQADFLTFAFGGSKTYSGKTLAASHKKLIEEQGLNERHFDLVAGHLVATLRQLGVSEELINEVVAVVGPTKAAIFAKEPTLFEKLGGQPAVDAAVDIFYNKIMADKELAPFFDGIDMKRQRKKQADFLTFAFGGSKTYSGKTLAASHKKLIEEKGLNERHFDLVAGHLVSTLQDLKVAENLINEVVAVVGPTKEAIFGKEPTLFEKLGGAAAVEGAVDIFYQRIMADKQLAPFFEGIDMKRQRKKQGDFLTYAFGGSKTYAGNTLYASHKKLIEEKGLNESHFDLVAGHLVATLRQLGVSEELINEVVAIVGPTKEAIFKEPTLFEKLGGQPAVDAAVDIFYNKIMADKQLAPFFEGIDMQRQRKKQADFMTFAFGGSKTYGGKALYAAHKKLIEEKGLNESHFDLVAGHLVTTLQELGVAEALINDVVAVVLPTKDAIFGGRC
;
A
#
# COMPACT_ATOMS: atom_id res chain seq x y z
N MET A 1 -54.36 -36.96 -70.60
CA MET A 1 -53.05 -37.64 -70.57
C MET A 1 -52.16 -36.80 -69.65
N GLY A 2 -52.11 -37.12 -68.36
CA GLY A 2 -51.03 -37.89 -67.70
C GLY A 2 -50.30 -36.91 -66.75
N CYS A 3 -50.42 -37.00 -65.42
CA CYS A 3 -49.61 -37.83 -64.50
C CYS A 3 -48.11 -37.48 -64.65
N THR A 4 -47.31 -37.06 -63.65
CA THR A 4 -47.16 -37.43 -62.23
C THR A 4 -46.25 -36.36 -61.54
N ALA A 5 -46.47 -35.89 -60.29
CA ALA A 5 -45.93 -36.42 -59.00
C ALA A 5 -44.44 -36.87 -59.07
N SER A 6 -43.49 -36.58 -58.15
CA SER A 6 -43.51 -36.34 -56.69
C SER A 6 -42.07 -36.01 -56.23
N SER A 7 -41.86 -35.08 -55.27
CA SER A 7 -41.05 -35.32 -54.05
C SER A 7 -40.99 -34.11 -53.09
N PRO A 8 -40.81 -34.32 -51.76
CA PRO A 8 -41.48 -33.53 -50.73
C PRO A 8 -40.58 -32.85 -49.67
N ALA A 9 -41.26 -32.11 -48.78
CA ALA A 9 -40.89 -31.57 -47.45
C ALA A 9 -39.98 -30.33 -47.43
N ALA A 10 -40.27 -29.25 -46.69
CA ALA A 10 -41.09 -29.08 -45.51
C ALA A 10 -41.89 -27.76 -45.53
N THR A 11 -43.12 -27.86 -45.06
CA THR A 11 -44.14 -26.80 -44.94
C THR A 11 -43.89 -25.89 -43.75
N CYS A 12 -44.05 -24.57 -43.96
CA CYS A 12 -44.40 -23.61 -42.92
C CYS A 12 -45.72 -24.01 -42.21
N PRO A 13 -45.85 -23.64 -40.93
CA PRO A 13 -47.03 -22.87 -40.50
C PRO A 13 -46.58 -21.58 -39.79
N ALA A 14 -47.14 -20.42 -40.14
CA ALA A 14 -48.37 -19.86 -39.58
C ALA A 14 -48.19 -19.27 -38.16
N SER A 15 -48.50 -17.98 -38.09
CA SER A 15 -48.76 -17.12 -36.93
C SER A 15 -48.73 -17.77 -35.54
N ALA A 16 -47.88 -17.23 -34.68
CA ALA A 16 -48.05 -17.29 -33.24
C ALA A 16 -48.00 -15.87 -32.66
N CYS A 17 -49.12 -15.43 -32.08
CA CYS A 17 -49.12 -14.45 -31.00
C CYS A 17 -48.11 -14.87 -29.93
N PRO A 18 -47.43 -13.92 -29.25
CA PRO A 18 -47.05 -14.13 -27.87
C PRO A 18 -48.17 -13.60 -26.97
N ALA A 19 -48.73 -14.52 -26.20
CA ALA A 19 -49.60 -14.23 -25.08
C ALA A 19 -48.88 -13.33 -24.07
N ALA A 20 -49.44 -12.16 -23.77
CA ALA A 20 -49.08 -11.37 -22.61
C ALA A 20 -49.87 -11.88 -21.40
N ALA A 21 -49.24 -12.73 -20.59
CA ALA A 21 -49.69 -13.03 -19.23
C ALA A 21 -48.49 -13.46 -18.40
N GLY A 22 -47.99 -12.53 -17.58
CA GLY A 22 -46.87 -12.77 -16.67
C GLY A 22 -46.31 -11.47 -16.06
N SER A 23 -47.15 -10.46 -15.83
CA SER A 23 -46.72 -9.25 -15.12
C SER A 23 -46.58 -9.58 -13.64
N LYS A 24 -45.34 -9.65 -13.15
CA LYS A 24 -45.05 -9.68 -11.71
C LYS A 24 -45.58 -8.38 -11.09
N CYS A 25 -46.44 -8.46 -10.08
CA CYS A 25 -46.84 -7.30 -9.29
C CYS A 25 -45.58 -6.54 -8.82
N PRO A 26 -45.50 -5.21 -8.98
CA PRO A 26 -44.38 -4.44 -8.46
C PRO A 26 -44.38 -4.51 -6.93
N LYS A 27 -43.21 -4.75 -6.34
CA LYS A 27 -42.99 -4.68 -4.89
C LYS A 27 -43.27 -3.25 -4.41
N SER A 28 -43.85 -3.10 -3.21
CA SER A 28 -44.03 -1.77 -2.60
C SER A 28 -42.66 -1.07 -2.48
N GLY A 29 -42.51 0.07 -3.16
CA GLY A 29 -41.24 0.84 -3.24
C GLY A 29 -40.69 1.05 -4.67
N ALA A 30 -41.32 0.48 -5.70
CA ALA A 30 -40.93 0.70 -7.10
C ALA A 30 -41.23 2.15 -7.56
N SER A 31 -40.31 2.76 -8.32
CA SER A 31 -40.51 4.10 -8.87
C SER A 31 -41.61 4.13 -9.93
N LEU A 32 -42.15 5.31 -10.24
CA LEU A 32 -43.15 5.44 -11.31
C LEU A 32 -42.59 4.95 -12.65
N PHE A 33 -41.31 5.22 -12.92
CA PHE A 33 -40.60 4.71 -14.10
C PHE A 33 -40.65 3.19 -14.22
N GLU A 34 -40.38 2.47 -13.13
CA GLU A 34 -40.44 1.01 -13.10
C GLU A 34 -41.88 0.50 -13.25
N ARG A 35 -42.84 1.16 -12.59
CA ARG A 35 -44.28 0.83 -12.66
C ARG A 35 -44.86 1.05 -14.06
N LEU A 36 -44.32 1.99 -14.84
CA LEU A 36 -44.69 2.24 -16.23
C LEU A 36 -44.08 1.25 -17.24
N GLY A 37 -43.12 0.41 -16.82
CA GLY A 37 -42.44 -0.56 -17.68
C GLY A 37 -41.02 -0.19 -18.11
N GLY A 38 -40.41 0.82 -17.46
CA GLY A 38 -39.02 1.19 -17.65
C GLY A 38 -38.69 1.81 -19.01
N SER A 39 -37.42 1.73 -19.43
CA SER A 39 -36.91 2.46 -20.61
C SER A 39 -37.68 2.15 -21.88
N ALA A 40 -37.96 0.87 -22.16
CA ALA A 40 -38.65 0.47 -23.37
C ALA A 40 -40.07 1.07 -23.46
N ALA A 41 -40.77 1.18 -22.32
CA ALA A 41 -42.10 1.81 -22.28
C ALA A 41 -42.02 3.33 -22.47
N VAL A 42 -41.02 3.98 -21.87
CA VAL A 42 -40.78 5.43 -22.05
C VAL A 42 -40.40 5.74 -23.50
N ASP A 43 -39.51 4.97 -24.10
CA ASP A 43 -39.08 5.14 -25.49
C ASP A 43 -40.28 4.99 -26.44
N ALA A 44 -41.10 3.95 -26.27
CA ALA A 44 -42.32 3.74 -27.06
C ALA A 44 -43.34 4.88 -26.86
N ALA A 45 -43.51 5.37 -25.63
CA ALA A 45 -44.40 6.49 -25.32
C ALA A 45 -43.92 7.78 -25.98
N VAL A 46 -42.64 8.10 -25.88
CA VAL A 46 -42.05 9.26 -26.55
C VAL A 46 -42.23 9.16 -28.06
N ASP A 47 -42.13 7.94 -28.61
CA ASP A 47 -42.25 7.76 -30.04
C ASP A 47 -43.65 8.08 -30.57
N ILE A 48 -44.67 7.51 -29.94
CA ILE A 48 -46.08 7.77 -30.27
C ILE A 48 -46.44 9.23 -29.96
N PHE A 49 -45.94 9.77 -28.85
CA PHE A 49 -46.19 11.14 -28.44
C PHE A 49 -45.76 12.14 -29.50
N TYR A 50 -44.51 12.05 -29.99
CA TYR A 50 -44.05 12.96 -31.03
C TYR A 50 -44.71 12.71 -32.39
N GLN A 51 -45.19 11.50 -32.69
CA GLN A 51 -46.04 11.31 -33.88
C GLN A 51 -47.33 12.13 -33.78
N LYS A 52 -47.97 12.20 -32.60
CA LYS A 52 -49.16 13.03 -32.38
C LYS A 52 -48.83 14.52 -32.44
N ILE A 53 -47.75 14.96 -31.81
CA ILE A 53 -47.29 16.36 -31.84
C ILE A 53 -47.03 16.84 -33.27
N MET A 54 -46.39 16.02 -34.10
CA MET A 54 -46.09 16.38 -35.50
C MET A 54 -47.31 16.32 -36.41
N ALA A 55 -48.37 15.61 -36.02
CA ALA A 55 -49.65 15.59 -36.73
C ALA A 55 -50.59 16.74 -36.32
N ASP A 56 -50.32 17.41 -35.20
CA ASP A 56 -51.10 18.54 -34.72
C ASP A 56 -50.65 19.83 -35.42
N SER A 57 -51.56 20.43 -36.20
CA SER A 57 -51.28 21.65 -36.97
C SER A 57 -50.93 22.87 -36.11
N GLN A 58 -51.31 22.89 -34.82
CA GLN A 58 -50.98 23.96 -33.89
C GLN A 58 -49.61 23.76 -33.22
N LEU A 59 -49.07 22.53 -33.21
CA LEU A 59 -47.80 22.23 -32.53
C LEU A 59 -46.65 21.97 -33.50
N ALA A 60 -46.91 21.37 -34.66
CA ALA A 60 -45.89 21.04 -35.66
C ALA A 60 -44.97 22.23 -36.05
N PRO A 61 -45.45 23.49 -36.21
CA PRO A 61 -44.60 24.62 -36.58
C PRO A 61 -43.48 24.95 -35.56
N PHE A 62 -43.62 24.56 -34.29
CA PHE A 62 -42.58 24.77 -33.28
C PHE A 62 -41.37 23.85 -33.48
N PHE A 63 -41.52 22.75 -34.22
CA PHE A 63 -40.50 21.73 -34.46
C PHE A 63 -39.84 21.82 -35.84
N GLU A 64 -40.18 22.83 -36.66
CA GLU A 64 -39.52 23.06 -37.93
C GLU A 64 -38.01 23.26 -37.78
N GLY A 65 -37.22 22.48 -38.53
CA GLY A 65 -35.76 22.51 -38.48
C GLY A 65 -35.14 21.83 -37.26
N ILE A 66 -35.93 21.14 -36.43
CA ILE A 66 -35.43 20.38 -35.27
C ILE A 66 -35.12 18.94 -35.68
N ASP A 67 -33.96 18.45 -35.25
CA ASP A 67 -33.61 17.02 -35.32
C ASP A 67 -34.51 16.23 -34.35
N MET A 68 -35.50 15.55 -34.91
CA MET A 68 -36.52 14.85 -34.15
C MET A 68 -36.01 13.56 -33.49
N ASP A 69 -34.98 12.91 -34.04
CA ASP A 69 -34.38 11.73 -33.40
C ASP A 69 -33.65 12.14 -32.12
N ARG A 70 -32.91 13.25 -32.20
CA ARG A 70 -32.27 13.84 -31.03
C ARG A 70 -33.29 14.36 -30.02
N GLN A 71 -34.39 14.96 -30.49
CA GLN A 71 -35.43 15.49 -29.62
C GLN A 71 -36.18 14.38 -28.86
N ARG A 72 -36.50 13.27 -29.53
CA ARG A 72 -37.08 12.07 -28.90
C ARG A 72 -36.17 11.53 -27.80
N LYS A 73 -34.87 11.33 -28.08
CA LYS A 73 -33.89 10.89 -27.07
C LYS A 73 -33.82 11.83 -25.87
N LYS A 74 -33.83 13.14 -26.09
CA LYS A 74 -33.85 14.13 -24.99
C LYS A 74 -35.11 14.03 -24.14
N GLN A 75 -36.27 13.87 -24.77
CA GLN A 75 -37.54 13.71 -24.05
C GLN A 75 -37.57 12.41 -23.24
N ALA A 76 -37.10 11.29 -23.81
CA ALA A 76 -37.01 10.02 -23.11
C ALA A 76 -36.11 10.10 -21.87
N ASN A 77 -34.96 10.76 -21.99
CA ASN A 77 -34.08 11.02 -20.84
C ASN A 77 -34.75 11.91 -19.78
N PHE A 78 -35.46 12.96 -20.20
CA PHE A 78 -36.18 13.83 -19.27
C PHE A 78 -37.28 13.08 -18.51
N LEU A 79 -38.11 12.29 -19.20
CA LEU A 79 -39.19 11.52 -18.57
C LEU A 79 -38.65 10.40 -17.67
N THR A 80 -37.55 9.75 -18.07
CA THR A 80 -36.86 8.76 -17.22
C THR A 80 -36.42 9.40 -15.90
N PHE A 81 -35.80 10.58 -15.95
CA PHE A 81 -35.45 11.34 -14.75
C PHE A 81 -36.69 11.74 -13.93
N ALA A 82 -37.68 12.34 -14.58
CA ALA A 82 -38.88 12.87 -13.91
C ALA A 82 -39.70 11.79 -13.20
N PHE A 83 -39.69 10.55 -13.70
CA PHE A 83 -40.42 9.42 -13.11
C PHE A 83 -39.59 8.56 -12.15
N GLY A 84 -38.38 9.03 -11.78
CA GLY A 84 -37.53 8.37 -10.79
C GLY A 84 -36.71 7.19 -11.31
N GLY A 85 -36.32 7.22 -12.59
CA GLY A 85 -35.29 6.34 -13.16
C GLY A 85 -33.86 6.82 -12.85
N SER A 86 -32.86 5.96 -13.09
CA SER A 86 -31.45 6.18 -12.71
C SER A 86 -30.67 7.18 -13.58
N SER A 87 -31.33 8.16 -14.19
CA SER A 87 -30.69 9.13 -15.10
C SER A 87 -30.58 10.52 -14.47
N THR A 88 -29.41 11.17 -14.55
CA THR A 88 -29.27 12.61 -14.28
C THR A 88 -29.60 13.42 -15.54
N TYR A 89 -30.48 14.43 -15.44
CA TYR A 89 -30.86 15.27 -16.58
C TYR A 89 -29.98 16.54 -16.66
N GLY A 90 -29.08 16.61 -17.64
CA GLY A 90 -28.15 17.74 -17.86
C GLY A 90 -28.64 18.82 -18.84
N GLY A 91 -29.95 18.93 -19.08
CA GLY A 91 -30.52 19.88 -20.03
C GLY A 91 -30.58 21.33 -19.54
N LYS A 92 -30.97 22.27 -20.42
CA LYS A 92 -31.36 23.63 -20.00
C LYS A 92 -32.57 23.56 -19.06
N ASN A 93 -32.72 24.54 -18.17
CA ASN A 93 -33.96 24.68 -17.41
C ASN A 93 -35.15 24.94 -18.37
N LEU A 94 -36.36 24.58 -17.95
CA LEU A 94 -37.54 24.58 -18.82
C LEU A 94 -37.86 25.97 -19.38
N PHE A 95 -37.75 27.02 -18.58
CA PHE A 95 -37.91 28.40 -19.03
C PHE A 95 -36.93 28.75 -20.15
N ALA A 96 -35.62 28.61 -19.91
CA ALA A 96 -34.57 28.95 -20.88
C ALA A 96 -34.59 28.08 -22.14
N ALA A 97 -35.09 26.85 -22.05
CA ALA A 97 -35.28 25.97 -23.20
C ALA A 97 -36.41 26.47 -24.12
N HIS A 98 -37.46 27.05 -23.56
CA HIS A 98 -38.67 27.46 -24.29
C HIS A 98 -38.76 28.98 -24.53
N LYS A 99 -37.92 29.80 -23.87
CA LYS A 99 -37.91 31.28 -23.97
C LYS A 99 -37.98 31.78 -25.40
N LYS A 100 -37.11 31.26 -26.28
CA LYS A 100 -37.09 31.64 -27.70
C LYS A 100 -38.39 31.29 -28.42
N LEU A 101 -39.00 30.15 -28.11
CA LEU A 101 -40.28 29.75 -28.70
C LEU A 101 -41.44 30.63 -28.19
N ILE A 102 -41.38 31.05 -26.92
CA ILE A 102 -42.34 31.96 -26.31
C ILE A 102 -42.22 33.35 -26.95
N GLU A 103 -41.01 33.90 -26.99
CA GLU A 103 -40.75 35.27 -27.45
C GLU A 103 -40.88 35.43 -28.98
N GLU A 104 -40.41 34.46 -29.76
CA GLU A 104 -40.29 34.61 -31.22
C GLU A 104 -41.35 33.82 -32.00
N LYS A 105 -41.88 32.72 -31.45
CA LYS A 105 -42.88 31.86 -32.13
C LYS A 105 -44.25 31.86 -31.46
N GLY A 106 -44.44 32.63 -30.38
CA GLY A 106 -45.74 32.76 -29.70
C GLY A 106 -46.18 31.52 -28.94
N LEU A 107 -45.25 30.66 -28.50
CA LEU A 107 -45.57 29.53 -27.62
C LEU A 107 -46.23 30.06 -26.34
N ASN A 108 -47.38 29.50 -25.98
CA ASN A 108 -48.19 29.96 -24.85
C ASN A 108 -48.86 28.78 -24.12
N GLU A 109 -49.61 29.07 -23.06
CA GLU A 109 -50.22 28.06 -22.21
C GLU A 109 -51.19 27.12 -22.92
N SER A 110 -51.92 27.57 -23.96
CA SER A 110 -52.85 26.68 -24.68
C SER A 110 -52.10 25.62 -25.49
N HIS A 111 -50.93 25.96 -26.03
CA HIS A 111 -50.06 24.99 -26.69
C HIS A 111 -49.55 23.94 -25.69
N PHE A 112 -49.22 24.35 -24.45
CA PHE A 112 -48.85 23.39 -23.41
C PHE A 112 -50.00 22.44 -23.08
N ASP A 113 -51.23 22.94 -23.00
CA ASP A 113 -52.40 22.12 -22.73
C ASP A 113 -52.65 21.09 -23.85
N LEU A 114 -52.41 21.46 -25.12
CA LEU A 114 -52.42 20.51 -26.25
C LEU A 114 -51.34 19.43 -26.10
N VAL A 115 -50.11 19.82 -25.76
CA VAL A 115 -49.00 18.89 -25.51
C VAL A 115 -49.34 17.91 -24.38
N ALA A 116 -49.87 18.41 -23.27
CA ALA A 116 -50.32 17.57 -22.16
C ALA A 116 -51.45 16.61 -22.57
N GLY A 117 -52.40 17.09 -23.39
CA GLY A 117 -53.47 16.26 -23.97
C GLY A 117 -52.93 15.11 -24.82
N HIS A 118 -51.94 15.38 -25.69
CA HIS A 118 -51.28 14.34 -26.51
C HIS A 118 -50.51 13.33 -25.68
N LEU A 119 -49.91 13.76 -24.57
CA LEU A 119 -49.25 12.84 -23.63
C LEU A 119 -50.26 11.89 -23.00
N VAL A 120 -51.38 12.40 -22.48
CA VAL A 120 -52.46 11.58 -21.90
C VAL A 120 -53.03 10.62 -22.95
N ALA A 121 -53.30 11.11 -24.17
CA ALA A 121 -53.79 10.28 -25.27
C ALA A 121 -52.80 9.14 -25.63
N THR A 122 -51.50 9.42 -25.57
CA THR A 122 -50.45 8.44 -25.82
C THR A 122 -50.40 7.35 -24.75
N LEU A 123 -50.44 7.74 -23.47
CA LEU A 123 -50.44 6.78 -22.36
C LEU A 123 -51.69 5.88 -22.40
N ARG A 124 -52.85 6.45 -22.71
CA ARG A 124 -54.10 5.68 -22.91
C ARG A 124 -54.01 4.72 -24.10
N GLN A 125 -53.43 5.16 -25.22
CA GLN A 125 -53.19 4.29 -26.38
C GLN A 125 -52.27 3.11 -26.03
N LEU A 126 -51.27 3.34 -25.18
CA LEU A 126 -50.38 2.30 -24.64
C LEU A 126 -51.03 1.46 -23.53
N LYS A 127 -52.31 1.70 -23.21
CA LYS A 127 -53.08 1.00 -22.17
C LYS A 127 -52.44 1.11 -20.77
N VAL A 128 -51.79 2.23 -20.49
CA VAL A 128 -51.32 2.56 -19.14
C VAL A 128 -52.55 2.74 -18.23
N ALA A 129 -52.49 2.20 -17.01
CA ALA A 129 -53.58 2.28 -16.05
C ALA A 129 -53.86 3.75 -15.64
N GLU A 130 -55.13 4.12 -15.46
CA GLU A 130 -55.53 5.53 -15.27
C GLU A 130 -54.98 6.16 -13.98
N ASP A 131 -54.70 5.36 -12.95
CA ASP A 131 -54.00 5.80 -11.74
C ASP A 131 -52.56 6.23 -12.05
N LEU A 132 -51.84 5.47 -12.89
CA LEU A 132 -50.51 5.82 -13.36
C LEU A 132 -50.52 7.03 -14.31
N VAL A 133 -51.55 7.14 -15.15
CA VAL A 133 -51.75 8.34 -16.01
C VAL A 133 -51.92 9.59 -15.14
N SER A 134 -52.72 9.49 -14.08
CA SER A 134 -52.95 10.61 -13.14
C SER A 134 -51.66 11.01 -12.42
N GLU A 135 -50.83 10.04 -12.03
CA GLU A 135 -49.53 10.29 -11.40
C GLU A 135 -48.55 10.99 -12.37
N VAL A 136 -48.51 10.57 -13.64
CA VAL A 136 -47.72 11.25 -14.69
C VAL A 136 -48.18 12.70 -14.87
N VAL A 137 -49.51 12.94 -14.95
CA VAL A 137 -50.06 14.30 -15.09
C VAL A 137 -49.70 15.16 -13.88
N ALA A 138 -49.71 14.62 -12.67
CA ALA A 138 -49.33 15.34 -11.46
C ALA A 138 -47.85 15.77 -11.47
N ILE A 139 -46.96 14.98 -12.08
CA ILE A 139 -45.53 15.31 -12.22
C ILE A 139 -45.30 16.33 -13.33
N VAL A 140 -46.00 16.21 -14.46
CA VAL A 140 -45.81 17.09 -15.63
C VAL A 140 -46.54 18.42 -15.47
N GLY A 141 -47.69 18.48 -14.80
CA GLY A 141 -48.50 19.68 -14.63
C GLY A 141 -47.72 20.92 -14.12
N PRO A 142 -46.93 20.81 -13.04
CA PRO A 142 -46.11 21.92 -12.53
C PRO A 142 -45.10 22.47 -13.53
N THR A 143 -44.72 21.71 -14.56
CA THR A 143 -43.81 22.19 -15.60
C THR A 143 -44.39 23.33 -16.43
N LYS A 144 -45.72 23.51 -16.46
CA LYS A 144 -46.37 24.68 -17.08
C LYS A 144 -45.85 25.98 -16.46
N ASN A 145 -45.84 26.06 -15.13
CA ASN A 145 -45.32 27.21 -14.41
C ASN A 145 -43.80 27.37 -14.60
N ALA A 146 -43.07 26.26 -14.74
CA ALA A 146 -41.63 26.30 -15.01
C ALA A 146 -41.28 26.76 -16.45
N ILE A 147 -42.21 26.66 -17.40
CA ILE A 147 -42.05 27.10 -18.79
C ILE A 147 -42.47 28.56 -18.97
N PHE A 148 -43.62 28.95 -18.41
CA PHE A 148 -44.21 30.29 -18.60
C PHE A 148 -44.00 31.25 -17.41
N GLY A 149 -43.38 30.79 -16.32
CA GLY A 149 -42.96 31.64 -15.20
C GLY A 149 -41.88 32.65 -15.60
N LYS A 150 -41.52 33.56 -14.70
CA LYS A 150 -40.38 34.47 -14.93
C LYS A 150 -39.06 33.72 -14.72
N GLU A 151 -38.00 34.15 -15.41
CA GLU A 151 -36.63 33.69 -15.14
C GLU A 151 -36.31 33.97 -13.67
N GLU A 152 -36.28 32.93 -12.82
CA GLU A 152 -35.82 33.08 -11.44
C GLU A 152 -34.35 33.42 -11.46
N LYS A 153 -34.02 34.65 -11.04
CA LYS A 153 -32.64 35.07 -10.83
C LYS A 153 -31.95 34.05 -9.92
N THR A 154 -30.77 33.62 -10.33
CA THR A 154 -29.88 32.81 -9.48
C THR A 154 -29.58 33.56 -8.18
N LEU A 155 -29.26 32.84 -7.11
CA LEU A 155 -28.84 33.47 -5.86
C LEU A 155 -27.65 34.42 -6.09
N PHE A 156 -26.75 34.06 -7.01
CA PHE A 156 -25.65 34.91 -7.46
C PHE A 156 -26.13 36.26 -8.02
N GLU A 157 -27.12 36.26 -8.91
CA GLU A 157 -27.70 37.48 -9.48
C GLU A 157 -28.50 38.28 -8.44
N LYS A 158 -29.24 37.60 -7.55
CA LYS A 158 -29.96 38.25 -6.44
C LYS A 158 -29.01 38.99 -5.49
N LEU A 159 -27.81 38.45 -5.27
CA LEU A 159 -26.77 39.03 -4.41
C LEU A 159 -25.98 40.17 -5.07
N GLY A 160 -26.15 40.42 -6.37
CA GLY A 160 -25.44 41.48 -7.10
C GLY A 160 -24.25 41.01 -7.96
N GLY A 161 -24.12 39.70 -8.19
CA GLY A 161 -23.17 39.12 -9.12
C GLY A 161 -21.71 39.14 -8.63
N ALA A 162 -20.77 39.13 -9.57
CA ALA A 162 -19.34 38.88 -9.30
C ALA A 162 -18.74 39.93 -8.35
N ALA A 163 -19.02 41.22 -8.61
CA ALA A 163 -18.49 42.30 -7.79
C ALA A 163 -18.95 42.22 -6.32
N ALA A 164 -20.21 41.82 -6.10
CA ALA A 164 -20.75 41.64 -4.75
C ALA A 164 -20.13 40.44 -4.04
N VAL A 165 -19.94 39.31 -4.75
CA VAL A 165 -19.28 38.11 -4.19
C VAL A 165 -17.81 38.41 -3.85
N GLU A 166 -17.08 39.09 -4.73
CA GLU A 166 -15.68 39.47 -4.49
C GLU A 166 -15.55 40.39 -3.28
N ALA A 167 -16.40 41.43 -3.18
CA ALA A 167 -16.43 42.33 -2.04
C ALA A 167 -16.79 41.60 -0.73
N ALA A 168 -17.76 40.68 -0.76
CA ALA A 168 -18.11 39.85 0.38
C ALA A 168 -16.95 38.97 0.82
N VAL A 169 -16.27 38.30 -0.11
CA VAL A 169 -15.10 37.46 0.21
C VAL A 169 -13.97 38.29 0.81
N ASP A 170 -13.76 39.51 0.34
CA ASP A 170 -12.71 40.38 0.86
C ASP A 170 -12.94 40.78 2.33
N ILE A 171 -14.17 41.20 2.67
CA ILE A 171 -14.56 41.54 4.04
C ILE A 171 -14.59 40.29 4.92
N PHE A 172 -15.10 39.18 4.38
CA PHE A 172 -15.16 37.91 5.08
C PHE A 172 -13.79 37.42 5.54
N TYR A 173 -12.78 37.47 4.67
CA TYR A 173 -11.42 37.11 5.06
C TYR A 173 -10.75 38.13 5.98
N GLN A 174 -11.12 39.41 5.94
CA GLN A 174 -10.66 40.35 6.97
C GLN A 174 -11.16 39.93 8.36
N LYS A 175 -12.42 39.47 8.47
CA LYS A 175 -12.96 38.96 9.74
C LYS A 175 -12.29 37.65 10.18
N ILE A 176 -12.11 36.69 9.26
CA ILE A 176 -11.41 35.43 9.57
C ILE A 176 -9.99 35.68 10.07
N MET A 177 -9.23 36.57 9.44
CA MET A 177 -7.85 36.86 9.85
C MET A 177 -7.78 37.65 11.17
N ALA A 178 -8.85 38.33 11.57
CA ALA A 178 -8.97 38.99 12.86
C ALA A 178 -9.43 38.06 13.99
N ASP A 179 -9.98 36.89 13.65
CA ASP A 179 -10.44 35.88 14.60
C ASP A 179 -9.26 35.04 15.09
N LYS A 180 -9.02 35.04 16.41
CA LYS A 180 -7.89 34.34 17.04
C LYS A 180 -7.98 32.82 16.93
N GLU A 181 -9.18 32.25 16.81
CA GLU A 181 -9.37 30.81 16.64
C GLU A 181 -9.20 30.36 15.18
N LEU A 182 -9.41 31.26 14.21
CA LEU A 182 -9.34 30.91 12.78
C LEU A 182 -8.04 31.34 12.09
N ALA A 183 -7.44 32.47 12.49
CA ALA A 183 -6.24 33.02 11.85
C ALA A 183 -5.07 32.01 11.75
N PRO A 184 -4.77 31.16 12.75
CA PRO A 184 -3.65 30.21 12.67
C PRO A 184 -3.74 29.21 11.50
N PHE A 185 -4.94 28.85 11.03
CA PHE A 185 -5.11 27.93 9.89
C PHE A 185 -4.66 28.52 8.55
N PHE A 186 -4.37 29.83 8.51
CA PHE A 186 -3.96 30.56 7.32
C PHE A 186 -2.48 30.97 7.33
N ASP A 187 -1.70 30.52 8.33
CA ASP A 187 -0.27 30.79 8.40
C ASP A 187 0.47 30.25 7.17
N GLY A 188 1.20 31.13 6.47
CA GLY A 188 1.93 30.79 5.25
C GLY A 188 1.05 30.60 4.00
N ILE A 189 -0.25 30.90 4.06
CA ILE A 189 -1.15 30.82 2.90
C ILE A 189 -1.14 32.13 2.10
N ASP A 190 -1.05 32.01 0.77
CA ASP A 190 -1.27 33.15 -0.13
C ASP A 190 -2.74 33.58 -0.09
N MET A 191 -3.03 34.61 0.70
CA MET A 191 -4.38 35.10 0.91
C MET A 191 -5.00 35.76 -0.33
N LYS A 192 -4.20 36.27 -1.27
CA LYS A 192 -4.72 36.81 -2.53
C LYS A 192 -5.28 35.67 -3.39
N ARG A 193 -4.52 34.58 -3.50
CA ARG A 193 -4.97 33.38 -4.19
C ARG A 193 -6.14 32.71 -3.48
N GLN A 194 -6.13 32.68 -2.14
CA GLN A 194 -7.20 32.05 -1.36
C GLN A 194 -8.54 32.80 -1.50
N ARG A 195 -8.53 34.14 -1.43
CA ARG A 195 -9.71 34.98 -1.70
C ARG A 195 -10.29 34.70 -3.08
N LYS A 196 -9.44 34.67 -4.13
CA LYS A 196 -9.89 34.34 -5.48
C LYS A 196 -10.58 32.97 -5.55
N LYS A 197 -9.98 31.94 -4.96
CA LYS A 197 -10.57 30.59 -4.93
C LYS A 197 -11.93 30.53 -4.22
N GLN A 198 -12.07 31.27 -3.11
CA GLN A 198 -13.33 31.34 -2.38
C GLN A 198 -14.41 32.06 -3.19
N ALA A 199 -14.06 33.15 -3.88
CA ALA A 199 -14.97 33.84 -4.79
C ALA A 199 -15.43 32.92 -5.93
N ASP A 200 -14.49 32.22 -6.59
CA ASP A 200 -14.81 31.27 -7.67
C ASP A 200 -15.75 30.15 -7.17
N PHE A 201 -15.53 29.64 -5.95
CA PHE A 201 -16.40 28.63 -5.33
C PHE A 201 -17.80 29.17 -5.03
N LEU A 202 -17.92 30.35 -4.42
CA LEU A 202 -19.21 30.95 -4.11
C LEU A 202 -19.98 31.35 -5.37
N THR A 203 -19.30 31.84 -6.41
CA THR A 203 -19.92 32.08 -7.72
C THR A 203 -20.52 30.80 -8.29
N PHE A 204 -19.81 29.67 -8.22
CA PHE A 204 -20.36 28.38 -8.62
C PHE A 204 -21.54 27.96 -7.73
N ALA A 205 -21.37 27.99 -6.39
CA ALA A 205 -22.38 27.54 -5.44
C ALA A 205 -23.69 28.34 -5.53
N PHE A 206 -23.62 29.63 -5.86
CA PHE A 206 -24.79 30.50 -6.00
C PHE A 206 -25.36 30.55 -7.43
N GLY A 207 -24.83 29.75 -8.36
CA GLY A 207 -25.36 29.58 -9.71
C GLY A 207 -24.82 30.54 -10.78
N GLY A 208 -23.76 31.31 -10.48
CA GLY A 208 -23.08 32.19 -11.44
C GLY A 208 -22.12 31.47 -12.41
N SER A 209 -21.79 30.20 -12.14
CA SER A 209 -20.99 29.34 -13.04
C SER A 209 -21.55 27.92 -13.07
N LYS A 210 -21.40 27.23 -14.22
CA LYS A 210 -21.82 25.83 -14.39
C LYS A 210 -20.80 24.81 -13.87
N THR A 211 -19.56 25.22 -13.65
CA THR A 211 -18.44 24.32 -13.33
C THR A 211 -17.51 24.93 -12.28
N TYR A 212 -17.00 24.08 -11.41
CA TYR A 212 -15.93 24.39 -10.46
C TYR A 212 -14.80 23.37 -10.61
N SER A 213 -13.57 23.85 -10.81
CA SER A 213 -12.39 23.01 -11.09
C SER A 213 -11.47 22.81 -9.87
N GLY A 214 -11.97 23.10 -8.66
CA GLY A 214 -11.21 22.91 -7.42
C GLY A 214 -11.26 21.48 -6.88
N LYS A 215 -10.46 21.22 -5.84
CA LYS A 215 -10.54 19.98 -5.05
C LYS A 215 -11.90 19.87 -4.37
N THR A 216 -12.26 18.66 -3.95
CA THR A 216 -13.40 18.43 -3.05
C THR A 216 -13.21 19.20 -1.74
N LEU A 217 -14.31 19.48 -1.05
CA LEU A 217 -14.27 20.14 0.27
C LEU A 217 -13.50 19.29 1.29
N ALA A 218 -13.74 17.99 1.33
CA ALA A 218 -13.00 17.05 2.17
C ALA A 218 -11.50 17.05 1.86
N ALA A 219 -11.06 16.85 0.61
CA ALA A 219 -9.64 16.86 0.26
C ALA A 219 -8.95 18.21 0.54
N SER A 220 -9.68 19.32 0.40
CA SER A 220 -9.11 20.66 0.66
C SER A 220 -8.83 20.89 2.15
N HIS A 221 -9.65 20.30 3.03
CA HIS A 221 -9.57 20.52 4.48
C HIS A 221 -8.94 19.35 5.24
N LYS A 222 -8.72 18.18 4.61
CA LYS A 222 -8.16 16.97 5.24
C LYS A 222 -6.95 17.24 6.12
N LYS A 223 -5.93 17.92 5.57
CA LYS A 223 -4.69 18.24 6.30
C LYS A 223 -4.95 19.15 7.52
N LEU A 224 -5.85 20.12 7.38
CA LEU A 224 -6.21 21.02 8.48
C LEU A 224 -6.94 20.26 9.60
N ILE A 225 -7.79 19.28 9.24
CA ILE A 225 -8.49 18.42 10.20
C ILE A 225 -7.50 17.48 10.90
N GLU A 226 -6.68 16.75 10.14
CA GLU A 226 -5.80 15.69 10.66
C GLU A 226 -4.58 16.24 11.42
N GLU A 227 -4.01 17.36 10.98
CA GLU A 227 -2.74 17.87 11.53
C GLU A 227 -2.89 19.15 12.37
N GLN A 228 -3.93 19.95 12.15
CA GLN A 228 -4.10 21.26 12.80
C GLN A 228 -5.35 21.34 13.69
N GLY A 229 -6.14 20.27 13.77
CA GLY A 229 -7.31 20.21 14.65
C GLY A 229 -8.52 21.03 14.19
N LEU A 230 -8.63 21.31 12.88
CA LEU A 230 -9.86 21.90 12.32
C LEU A 230 -11.06 21.01 12.66
N ASN A 231 -12.14 21.62 13.16
CA ASN A 231 -13.29 20.89 13.69
C ASN A 231 -14.58 21.69 13.47
N GLU A 232 -15.72 21.11 13.83
CA GLU A 232 -17.04 21.70 13.58
C GLU A 232 -17.24 23.08 14.22
N ARG A 233 -16.62 23.37 15.37
CA ARG A 233 -16.67 24.70 15.98
C ARG A 233 -16.02 25.75 15.09
N HIS A 234 -14.88 25.43 14.49
CA HIS A 234 -14.22 26.32 13.55
C HIS A 234 -15.09 26.59 12.32
N PHE A 235 -15.81 25.57 11.82
CA PHE A 235 -16.79 25.77 10.74
C PHE A 235 -17.92 26.73 11.16
N ASP A 236 -18.46 26.56 12.37
CA ASP A 236 -19.55 27.40 12.87
C ASP A 236 -19.10 28.88 13.02
N LEU A 237 -17.84 29.12 13.45
CA LEU A 237 -17.25 30.46 13.47
C LEU A 237 -17.15 31.06 12.06
N VAL A 238 -16.67 30.29 11.09
CA VAL A 238 -16.59 30.70 9.68
C VAL A 238 -17.99 31.04 9.14
N ALA A 239 -19.01 30.22 9.41
CA ALA A 239 -20.38 30.50 9.00
C ALA A 239 -20.91 31.79 9.66
N GLY A 240 -20.62 32.02 10.95
CA GLY A 240 -20.96 33.25 11.65
C GLY A 240 -20.33 34.50 11.02
N HIS A 241 -19.06 34.44 10.63
CA HIS A 241 -18.39 35.54 9.94
C HIS A 241 -18.94 35.81 8.53
N LEU A 242 -19.41 34.77 7.83
CA LEU A 242 -20.09 34.93 6.55
C LEU A 242 -21.41 35.70 6.72
N VAL A 243 -22.24 35.29 7.67
CA VAL A 243 -23.51 35.98 7.98
C VAL A 243 -23.25 37.43 8.43
N ALA A 244 -22.27 37.66 9.30
CA ALA A 244 -21.90 39.01 9.74
C ALA A 244 -21.43 39.90 8.58
N THR A 245 -20.68 39.34 7.63
CA THR A 245 -20.25 40.03 6.42
C THR A 245 -21.43 40.42 5.52
N LEU A 246 -22.37 39.49 5.28
CA LEU A 246 -23.54 39.76 4.44
C LEU A 246 -24.45 40.83 5.06
N ARG A 247 -24.66 40.80 6.38
CA ARG A 247 -25.37 41.87 7.11
C ARG A 247 -24.67 43.21 6.98
N GLN A 248 -23.35 43.24 7.12
CA GLN A 248 -22.56 44.47 6.95
C GLN A 248 -22.68 45.05 5.53
N LEU A 249 -22.82 44.20 4.52
CA LEU A 249 -23.05 44.60 3.13
C LEU A 249 -24.51 44.95 2.81
N GLY A 250 -25.41 44.92 3.80
CA GLY A 250 -26.81 45.28 3.63
C GLY A 250 -27.64 44.25 2.88
N VAL A 251 -27.19 42.99 2.81
CA VAL A 251 -27.98 41.89 2.24
C VAL A 251 -29.17 41.60 3.15
N SER A 252 -30.37 41.40 2.58
CA SER A 252 -31.58 41.13 3.37
C SER A 252 -31.51 39.78 4.09
N GLU A 253 -32.21 39.66 5.22
CA GLU A 253 -32.21 38.40 5.99
C GLU A 253 -32.77 37.21 5.18
N GLU A 254 -33.71 37.45 4.26
CA GLU A 254 -34.22 36.42 3.35
C GLU A 254 -33.11 35.87 2.46
N LEU A 255 -32.29 36.74 1.85
CA LEU A 255 -31.18 36.32 1.00
C LEU A 255 -30.03 35.69 1.81
N ILE A 256 -29.81 36.16 3.04
CA ILE A 256 -28.85 35.53 3.96
C ILE A 256 -29.28 34.10 4.27
N ASN A 257 -30.56 33.86 4.52
CA ASN A 257 -31.08 32.52 4.76
C ASN A 257 -30.93 31.61 3.52
N GLU A 258 -31.14 32.14 2.31
CA GLU A 258 -30.84 31.41 1.06
C GLU A 258 -29.35 31.03 0.98
N VAL A 259 -28.43 31.95 1.31
CA VAL A 259 -26.98 31.66 1.35
C VAL A 259 -26.64 30.60 2.38
N VAL A 260 -27.17 30.71 3.59
CA VAL A 260 -26.95 29.73 4.67
C VAL A 260 -27.47 28.36 4.28
N ALA A 261 -28.61 28.28 3.59
CA ALA A 261 -29.15 27.01 3.09
C ALA A 261 -28.23 26.34 2.05
N VAL A 262 -27.52 27.13 1.23
CA VAL A 262 -26.54 26.61 0.25
C VAL A 262 -25.23 26.19 0.93
N VAL A 263 -24.73 26.98 1.88
CA VAL A 263 -23.43 26.75 2.51
C VAL A 263 -23.52 25.74 3.66
N GLY A 264 -24.63 25.65 4.38
CA GLY A 264 -24.80 24.77 5.55
C GLY A 264 -24.43 23.29 5.29
N PRO A 265 -24.92 22.65 4.21
CA PRO A 265 -24.56 21.27 3.86
C PRO A 265 -23.07 21.04 3.61
N THR A 266 -22.29 22.10 3.35
CA THR A 266 -20.83 21.99 3.18
C THR A 266 -20.13 21.54 4.47
N LYS A 267 -20.73 21.76 5.66
CA LYS A 267 -20.22 21.24 6.94
C LYS A 267 -20.04 19.72 6.86
N ALA A 268 -21.11 19.03 6.49
CA ALA A 268 -21.08 17.58 6.33
C ALA A 268 -20.07 17.17 5.25
N ALA A 269 -19.96 17.91 4.14
CA ALA A 269 -19.01 17.59 3.06
C ALA A 269 -17.54 17.83 3.43
N ILE A 270 -17.23 18.76 4.34
CA ILE A 270 -15.87 19.05 4.83
C ILE A 270 -15.41 17.95 5.79
N PHE A 271 -16.29 17.52 6.70
CA PHE A 271 -15.98 16.50 7.70
C PHE A 271 -16.34 15.07 7.24
N ALA A 272 -16.90 14.92 6.04
CA ALA A 272 -17.12 13.61 5.43
C ALA A 272 -15.78 12.93 5.15
N LYS A 273 -15.70 11.65 5.51
CA LYS A 273 -14.58 10.81 5.11
C LYS A 273 -14.63 10.63 3.59
N GLU A 274 -13.54 10.97 2.88
CA GLU A 274 -13.50 10.70 1.44
C GLU A 274 -13.65 9.21 1.18
N PRO A 275 -14.41 8.82 0.14
CA PRO A 275 -14.52 7.43 -0.21
C PRO A 275 -13.15 6.90 -0.59
N THR A 276 -12.74 5.81 0.04
CA THR A 276 -11.44 5.20 -0.20
C THR A 276 -11.38 4.63 -1.61
N LEU A 277 -10.18 4.38 -2.15
CA LEU A 277 -10.05 3.73 -3.46
C LEU A 277 -10.80 2.40 -3.49
N PHE A 278 -10.81 1.67 -2.36
CA PHE A 278 -11.59 0.46 -2.15
C PHE A 278 -13.10 0.70 -2.38
N GLU A 279 -13.66 1.75 -1.79
CA GLU A 279 -15.08 2.10 -1.95
C GLU A 279 -15.38 2.58 -3.38
N LYS A 280 -14.51 3.42 -3.97
CA LYS A 280 -14.64 3.89 -5.35
C LYS A 280 -14.64 2.75 -6.37
N LEU A 281 -13.89 1.67 -6.11
CA LEU A 281 -13.81 0.49 -6.97
C LEU A 281 -15.02 -0.45 -6.83
N GLY A 282 -15.88 -0.26 -5.81
CA GLY A 282 -17.04 -1.13 -5.55
C GLY A 282 -16.86 -2.08 -4.36
N GLY A 283 -15.86 -1.85 -3.51
CA GLY A 283 -15.64 -2.57 -2.26
C GLY A 283 -15.17 -4.02 -2.45
N GLN A 284 -15.46 -4.86 -1.45
CA GLN A 284 -14.97 -6.26 -1.41
C GLN A 284 -15.41 -7.08 -2.63
N PRO A 285 -16.67 -6.99 -3.12
CA PRO A 285 -17.08 -7.74 -4.30
C PRO A 285 -16.24 -7.43 -5.55
N ALA A 286 -15.86 -6.16 -5.73
CA ALA A 286 -15.01 -5.76 -6.86
C ALA A 286 -13.57 -6.26 -6.70
N VAL A 287 -13.01 -6.18 -5.48
CA VAL A 287 -11.67 -6.72 -5.18
C VAL A 287 -11.63 -8.23 -5.41
N ASP A 288 -12.62 -8.97 -4.93
CA ASP A 288 -12.70 -10.43 -5.10
C ASP A 288 -12.79 -10.81 -6.58
N ALA A 289 -13.65 -10.14 -7.34
CA ALA A 289 -13.78 -10.36 -8.79
C ALA A 289 -12.48 -10.02 -9.54
N ALA A 290 -11.82 -8.91 -9.18
CA ALA A 290 -10.54 -8.50 -9.77
C ALA A 290 -9.45 -9.53 -9.48
N VAL A 291 -9.31 -9.97 -8.23
CA VAL A 291 -8.33 -11.01 -7.86
C VAL A 291 -8.60 -12.29 -8.62
N ASP A 292 -9.87 -12.63 -8.84
CA ASP A 292 -10.21 -13.85 -9.54
C ASP A 292 -9.80 -13.84 -11.01
N ILE A 293 -10.15 -12.77 -11.73
CA ILE A 293 -9.75 -12.58 -13.13
C ILE A 293 -8.24 -12.43 -13.25
N PHE A 294 -7.62 -11.66 -12.35
CA PHE A 294 -6.19 -11.41 -12.32
C PHE A 294 -5.39 -12.72 -12.25
N TYR A 295 -5.69 -13.59 -11.29
CA TYR A 295 -4.96 -14.86 -11.19
C TYR A 295 -5.29 -15.84 -12.33
N ASN A 296 -6.46 -15.74 -12.97
CA ASN A 296 -6.71 -16.52 -14.19
C ASN A 296 -5.77 -16.10 -15.32
N LYS A 297 -5.51 -14.80 -15.46
CA LYS A 297 -4.51 -14.28 -16.43
C LYS A 297 -3.09 -14.70 -16.06
N ILE A 298 -2.70 -14.57 -14.79
CA ILE A 298 -1.38 -14.98 -14.30
C ILE A 298 -1.10 -16.47 -14.56
N MET A 299 -2.08 -17.35 -14.31
CA MET A 299 -1.91 -18.79 -14.53
C MET A 299 -1.93 -19.17 -16.02
N ALA A 300 -2.48 -18.33 -16.89
CA ALA A 300 -2.42 -18.50 -18.34
C ALA A 300 -1.11 -17.95 -18.96
N ASP A 301 -0.40 -17.09 -18.23
CA ASP A 301 0.87 -16.52 -18.65
C ASP A 301 2.02 -17.52 -18.46
N LYS A 302 2.71 -17.84 -19.56
CA LYS A 302 3.78 -18.85 -19.59
C LYS A 302 5.04 -18.44 -18.80
N GLU A 303 5.30 -17.14 -18.66
CA GLU A 303 6.44 -16.63 -17.90
C GLU A 303 6.12 -16.57 -16.39
N LEU A 304 4.85 -16.40 -16.00
CA LEU A 304 4.46 -16.24 -14.60
C LEU A 304 3.94 -17.52 -13.93
N ALA A 305 3.26 -18.40 -14.66
CA ALA A 305 2.67 -19.62 -14.11
C ALA A 305 3.66 -20.50 -13.29
N PRO A 306 4.93 -20.72 -13.71
CA PRO A 306 5.88 -21.56 -12.97
C PRO A 306 6.22 -21.07 -11.55
N PHE A 307 6.03 -19.78 -11.25
CA PHE A 307 6.25 -19.26 -9.90
C PHE A 307 5.22 -19.79 -8.90
N PHE A 308 4.05 -20.22 -9.39
CA PHE A 308 2.92 -20.70 -8.58
C PHE A 308 2.84 -22.24 -8.46
N ASP A 309 3.82 -22.97 -8.99
CA ASP A 309 3.88 -24.43 -8.87
C ASP A 309 3.90 -24.86 -7.39
N GLY A 310 2.95 -25.71 -7.00
CA GLY A 310 2.78 -26.21 -5.64
C GLY A 310 2.13 -25.20 -4.66
N ILE A 311 1.64 -24.06 -5.14
CA ILE A 311 0.95 -23.06 -4.31
C ILE A 311 -0.56 -23.35 -4.26
N ASP A 312 -1.13 -23.29 -3.06
CA ASP A 312 -2.59 -23.30 -2.89
C ASP A 312 -3.18 -21.99 -3.41
N MET A 313 -3.70 -22.03 -4.64
CA MET A 313 -4.24 -20.85 -5.31
C MET A 313 -5.52 -20.31 -4.68
N LYS A 314 -6.30 -21.13 -3.97
CA LYS A 314 -7.48 -20.65 -3.25
C LYS A 314 -7.04 -19.78 -2.06
N ARG A 315 -6.04 -20.24 -1.32
CA ARG A 315 -5.44 -19.47 -0.23
C ARG A 315 -4.72 -18.22 -0.75
N GLN A 316 -4.01 -18.33 -1.88
CA GLN A 316 -3.27 -17.22 -2.46
C GLN A 316 -4.20 -16.09 -2.94
N ARG A 317 -5.30 -16.42 -3.62
CA ARG A 317 -6.34 -15.45 -4.00
C ARG A 317 -6.90 -14.72 -2.79
N LYS A 318 -7.25 -15.44 -1.72
CA LYS A 318 -7.72 -14.82 -0.47
C LYS A 318 -6.70 -13.83 0.11
N LYS A 319 -5.42 -14.21 0.18
CA LYS A 319 -4.37 -13.31 0.67
C LYS A 319 -4.21 -12.07 -0.18
N GLN A 320 -4.27 -12.21 -1.50
CA GLN A 320 -4.18 -11.07 -2.41
C GLN A 320 -5.38 -10.13 -2.25
N ALA A 321 -6.59 -10.68 -2.10
CA ALA A 321 -7.79 -9.89 -1.84
C ALA A 321 -7.68 -9.13 -0.51
N ASP A 322 -7.20 -9.79 0.55
CA ASP A 322 -6.96 -9.15 1.85
C ASP A 322 -5.91 -8.02 1.75
N PHE A 323 -4.82 -8.24 1.01
CA PHE A 323 -3.78 -7.23 0.77
C PHE A 323 -4.32 -6.03 -0.03
N LEU A 324 -5.05 -6.26 -1.13
CA LEU A 324 -5.62 -5.18 -1.95
C LEU A 324 -6.71 -4.40 -1.21
N THR A 325 -7.55 -5.07 -0.42
CA THR A 325 -8.50 -4.39 0.46
C THR A 325 -7.78 -3.45 1.42
N PHE A 326 -6.68 -3.89 2.05
CA PHE A 326 -5.86 -3.02 2.89
C PHE A 326 -5.23 -1.86 2.09
N ALA A 327 -4.56 -2.16 0.97
CA ALA A 327 -3.83 -1.19 0.17
C ALA A 327 -4.74 -0.08 -0.41
N PHE A 328 -6.00 -0.41 -0.70
CA PHE A 328 -6.97 0.55 -1.23
C PHE A 328 -7.79 1.27 -0.15
N GLY A 329 -7.49 1.05 1.14
CA GLY A 329 -8.10 1.78 2.27
C GLY A 329 -9.36 1.13 2.85
N GLY A 330 -9.58 -0.15 2.64
CA GLY A 330 -10.64 -0.92 3.31
C GLY A 330 -10.35 -1.17 4.80
N SER A 331 -11.33 -1.74 5.51
CA SER A 331 -11.30 -1.90 6.97
C SER A 331 -10.38 -3.01 7.52
N LYS A 332 -9.56 -3.66 6.67
CA LYS A 332 -8.70 -4.78 7.08
C LYS A 332 -7.28 -4.29 7.39
N THR A 333 -6.77 -4.64 8.56
CA THR A 333 -5.32 -4.60 8.83
C THR A 333 -4.67 -5.83 8.21
N TYR A 334 -3.55 -5.64 7.48
CA TYR A 334 -2.82 -6.74 6.86
C TYR A 334 -1.74 -7.27 7.81
N SER A 335 -1.82 -8.55 8.19
CA SER A 335 -0.92 -9.21 9.15
C SER A 335 0.08 -10.18 8.52
N GLY A 336 0.43 -9.96 7.25
CA GLY A 336 1.39 -10.80 6.51
C GLY A 336 2.86 -10.40 6.69
N LYS A 337 3.76 -11.22 6.12
CA LYS A 337 5.18 -10.87 5.95
C LYS A 337 5.32 -9.61 5.07
N THR A 338 6.45 -8.92 5.16
CA THR A 338 6.81 -7.83 4.25
C THR A 338 6.83 -8.34 2.79
N LEU A 339 6.68 -7.42 1.83
CA LEU A 339 6.75 -7.76 0.41
C LEU A 339 8.11 -8.38 0.05
N ALA A 340 9.21 -7.79 0.52
CA ALA A 340 10.55 -8.34 0.40
C ALA A 340 10.66 -9.76 0.98
N ALA A 341 10.28 -9.97 2.24
CA ALA A 341 10.38 -11.28 2.89
C ALA A 341 9.47 -12.34 2.25
N SER A 342 8.32 -11.93 1.67
CA SER A 342 7.40 -12.84 0.97
C SER A 342 7.96 -13.30 -0.37
N HIS A 343 8.70 -12.44 -1.07
CA HIS A 343 9.20 -12.72 -2.42
C HIS A 343 10.68 -13.15 -2.46
N LYS A 344 11.43 -12.99 -1.36
CA LYS A 344 12.86 -13.34 -1.27
C LYS A 344 13.21 -14.71 -1.86
N LYS A 345 12.49 -15.76 -1.46
CA LYS A 345 12.72 -17.12 -1.97
C LYS A 345 12.45 -17.25 -3.48
N LEU A 346 11.45 -16.54 -4.00
CA LEU A 346 11.15 -16.53 -5.43
C LEU A 346 12.25 -15.81 -6.23
N ILE A 347 12.84 -14.76 -5.65
CA ILE A 347 13.95 -14.03 -6.24
C ILE A 347 15.21 -14.91 -6.25
N GLU A 348 15.59 -15.45 -5.08
CA GLU A 348 16.83 -16.20 -4.88
C GLU A 348 16.83 -17.57 -5.58
N GLU A 349 15.71 -18.30 -5.56
CA GLU A 349 15.66 -19.69 -6.03
C GLU A 349 14.95 -19.87 -7.38
N LYS A 350 14.01 -18.97 -7.73
CA LYS A 350 13.23 -19.08 -8.98
C LYS A 350 13.50 -17.96 -9.99
N GLY A 351 14.40 -17.02 -9.68
CA GLY A 351 14.78 -15.94 -10.60
C GLY A 351 13.68 -14.90 -10.86
N LEU A 352 12.79 -14.68 -9.89
CA LEU A 352 11.82 -13.57 -9.95
C LEU A 352 12.58 -12.25 -10.09
N ASN A 353 12.16 -11.40 -11.03
CA ASN A 353 12.86 -10.17 -11.40
C ASN A 353 11.88 -9.09 -11.87
N GLU A 354 12.38 -7.91 -12.17
CA GLU A 354 11.55 -6.76 -12.54
C GLU A 354 10.67 -6.98 -13.78
N ARG A 355 11.12 -7.76 -14.78
CA ARG A 355 10.29 -8.09 -15.94
C ARG A 355 9.04 -8.85 -15.52
N HIS A 356 9.18 -9.81 -14.61
CA HIS A 356 8.03 -10.56 -14.08
C HIS A 356 7.06 -9.64 -13.32
N PHE A 357 7.58 -8.63 -12.61
CA PHE A 357 6.74 -7.62 -11.97
C PHE A 357 5.98 -6.77 -12.99
N ASP A 358 6.65 -6.34 -14.07
CA ASP A 358 6.00 -5.54 -15.11
C ASP A 358 4.88 -6.34 -15.81
N LEU A 359 5.07 -7.65 -16.02
CA LEU A 359 4.01 -8.55 -16.51
C LEU A 359 2.84 -8.65 -15.54
N VAL A 360 3.11 -8.82 -14.25
CA VAL A 360 2.09 -8.82 -13.19
C VAL A 360 1.28 -7.51 -13.19
N ALA A 361 1.97 -6.36 -13.26
CA ALA A 361 1.32 -5.05 -13.31
C ALA A 361 0.45 -4.91 -14.58
N GLY A 362 0.94 -5.37 -15.73
CA GLY A 362 0.17 -5.41 -16.97
C GLY A 362 -1.11 -6.25 -16.87
N HIS A 363 -1.04 -7.43 -16.26
CA HIS A 363 -2.22 -8.28 -16.02
C HIS A 363 -3.22 -7.64 -15.06
N LEU A 364 -2.75 -6.91 -14.05
CA LEU A 364 -3.63 -6.15 -13.16
C LEU A 364 -4.37 -5.04 -13.91
N VAL A 365 -3.67 -4.24 -14.72
CA VAL A 365 -4.30 -3.19 -15.56
C VAL A 365 -5.31 -3.80 -16.53
N SER A 366 -4.95 -4.87 -17.25
CA SER A 366 -5.86 -5.57 -18.16
C SER A 366 -7.09 -6.11 -17.43
N THR A 367 -6.94 -6.61 -16.20
CA THR A 367 -8.06 -7.08 -15.39
C THR A 367 -9.04 -5.96 -15.04
N LEU A 368 -8.54 -4.79 -14.65
CA LEU A 368 -9.39 -3.64 -14.33
C LEU A 368 -10.11 -3.10 -15.58
N GLN A 369 -9.46 -3.15 -16.75
CA GLN A 369 -10.08 -2.82 -18.04
C GLN A 369 -11.20 -3.79 -18.42
N ASP A 370 -11.01 -5.09 -18.19
CA ASP A 370 -12.04 -6.11 -18.43
C ASP A 370 -13.26 -5.88 -17.52
N LEU A 371 -13.02 -5.48 -16.27
CA LEU A 371 -14.05 -5.09 -15.30
C LEU A 371 -14.68 -3.71 -15.57
N LYS A 372 -14.28 -3.02 -16.64
CA LYS A 372 -14.80 -1.69 -17.02
C LYS A 372 -14.60 -0.63 -15.94
N VAL A 373 -13.52 -0.75 -15.15
CA VAL A 373 -13.12 0.28 -14.19
C VAL A 373 -12.70 1.55 -14.96
N ALA A 374 -13.15 2.71 -14.49
CA ALA A 374 -12.82 3.99 -15.12
C ALA A 374 -11.31 4.25 -15.12
N GLU A 375 -10.79 4.81 -16.21
CA GLU A 375 -9.34 4.98 -16.44
C GLU A 375 -8.64 5.79 -15.32
N ASN A 376 -9.30 6.81 -14.78
CA ASN A 376 -8.79 7.58 -13.65
C ASN A 376 -8.60 6.71 -12.39
N LEU A 377 -9.49 5.74 -12.13
CA LEU A 377 -9.37 4.81 -11.00
C LEU A 377 -8.30 3.76 -11.26
N ILE A 378 -8.10 3.32 -12.50
CA ILE A 378 -6.98 2.45 -12.88
C ILE A 378 -5.65 3.15 -12.57
N ASN A 379 -5.53 4.43 -12.91
CA ASN A 379 -4.34 5.22 -12.60
C ASN A 379 -4.11 5.36 -11.08
N GLU A 380 -5.17 5.54 -10.28
CA GLU A 380 -5.09 5.51 -8.81
C GLU A 380 -4.57 4.15 -8.31
N VAL A 381 -5.05 3.02 -8.86
CA VAL A 381 -4.54 1.68 -8.51
C VAL A 381 -3.06 1.51 -8.88
N VAL A 382 -2.67 1.92 -10.09
CA VAL A 382 -1.27 1.85 -10.53
C VAL A 382 -0.37 2.70 -9.64
N ALA A 383 -0.82 3.88 -9.21
CA ALA A 383 -0.06 4.71 -8.27
C ALA A 383 0.14 4.05 -6.90
N VAL A 384 -0.82 3.23 -6.44
CA VAL A 384 -0.68 2.45 -5.19
C VAL A 384 0.25 1.25 -5.37
N VAL A 385 0.18 0.56 -6.51
CA VAL A 385 0.93 -0.67 -6.75
C VAL A 385 2.36 -0.41 -7.23
N GLY A 386 2.62 0.67 -7.98
CA GLY A 386 3.93 0.99 -8.54
C GLY A 386 5.09 0.95 -7.54
N PRO A 387 5.00 1.63 -6.37
CA PRO A 387 6.04 1.60 -5.34
C PRO A 387 6.33 0.20 -4.76
N THR A 388 5.42 -0.76 -4.93
CA THR A 388 5.65 -2.14 -4.46
C THR A 388 6.78 -2.84 -5.20
N LYS A 389 7.15 -2.37 -6.40
CA LYS A 389 8.33 -2.86 -7.14
C LYS A 389 9.60 -2.69 -6.30
N GLU A 390 9.81 -1.48 -5.79
CA GLU A 390 10.93 -1.18 -4.91
C GLU A 390 10.82 -1.95 -3.58
N ALA A 391 9.61 -2.13 -3.05
CA ALA A 391 9.43 -2.92 -1.83
C ALA A 391 9.70 -4.43 -1.99
N ILE A 392 9.71 -4.95 -3.23
CA ILE A 392 9.99 -6.36 -3.55
C ILE A 392 11.46 -6.57 -3.92
N PHE A 393 12.03 -5.69 -4.77
CA PHE A 393 13.39 -5.84 -5.31
C PHE A 393 14.42 -4.92 -4.65
N GLY A 394 13.98 -3.85 -4.00
CA GLY A 394 14.84 -2.96 -3.24
C GLY A 394 15.44 -3.66 -2.03
N LYS A 395 16.61 -3.18 -1.59
CA LYS A 395 17.19 -3.66 -0.34
C LYS A 395 16.32 -3.18 0.82
N GLU A 396 15.97 -4.08 1.75
CA GLU A 396 15.32 -3.63 2.99
C GLU A 396 16.21 -2.58 3.66
N PRO A 397 15.63 -1.45 4.11
CA PRO A 397 16.41 -0.41 4.74
C PRO A 397 17.07 -0.99 5.99
N THR A 398 18.38 -0.85 6.03
CA THR A 398 19.22 -1.29 7.14
C THR A 398 18.80 -0.58 8.42
N LEU A 399 19.09 -1.16 9.59
CA LEU A 399 18.81 -0.47 10.85
C LEU A 399 19.50 0.90 10.90
N PHE A 400 20.66 1.03 10.28
CA PHE A 400 21.37 2.29 10.09
C PHE A 400 20.51 3.34 9.37
N GLU A 401 19.86 2.97 8.26
CA GLU A 401 18.96 3.86 7.51
C GLU A 401 17.68 4.16 8.30
N LYS A 402 17.09 3.14 8.94
CA LYS A 402 15.90 3.32 9.80
C LYS A 402 16.15 4.29 10.96
N LEU A 403 17.38 4.33 11.50
CA LEU A 403 17.78 5.23 12.58
C LEU A 403 18.12 6.65 12.11
N GLY A 404 18.13 6.93 10.81
CA GLY A 404 18.45 8.26 10.25
C GLY A 404 19.90 8.42 9.76
N GLY A 405 20.63 7.31 9.58
CA GLY A 405 21.93 7.28 8.94
C GLY A 405 23.07 7.90 9.76
N ALA A 406 24.12 8.35 9.07
CA ALA A 406 25.39 8.75 9.70
C ALA A 406 25.22 9.86 10.73
N ALA A 407 24.46 10.91 10.37
CA ALA A 407 24.23 12.06 11.25
C ALA A 407 23.52 11.66 12.56
N ALA A 408 22.54 10.75 12.47
CA ALA A 408 21.83 10.26 13.65
C ALA A 408 22.72 9.40 14.55
N VAL A 409 23.53 8.51 13.96
CA VAL A 409 24.49 7.69 14.71
C VAL A 409 25.55 8.56 15.39
N GLU A 410 26.10 9.55 14.68
CA GLU A 410 27.08 10.48 15.25
C GLU A 410 26.48 11.29 16.41
N GLY A 411 25.29 11.85 16.24
CA GLY A 411 24.58 12.58 17.30
C GLY A 411 24.25 11.69 18.51
N ALA A 412 23.84 10.44 18.27
CA ALA A 412 23.57 9.46 19.33
C ALA A 412 24.83 9.10 20.11
N VAL A 413 25.95 8.83 19.43
CA VAL A 413 27.24 8.58 20.08
C VAL A 413 27.66 9.77 20.93
N ASP A 414 27.34 10.98 20.49
CA ASP A 414 27.73 12.18 21.23
C ASP A 414 26.99 12.32 22.56
N ILE A 415 25.67 12.18 22.55
CA ILE A 415 24.83 12.20 23.75
C ILE A 415 25.16 11.01 24.65
N PHE A 416 25.38 9.84 24.05
CA PHE A 416 25.73 8.62 24.78
C PHE A 416 26.99 8.82 25.62
N TYR A 417 28.09 9.31 25.03
CA TYR A 417 29.31 9.53 25.80
C TYR A 417 29.20 10.71 26.78
N GLN A 418 28.32 11.69 26.56
CA GLN A 418 28.03 12.69 27.61
C GLN A 418 27.42 12.02 28.86
N ARG A 419 26.51 11.06 28.67
CA ARG A 419 25.93 10.27 29.77
C ARG A 419 26.95 9.37 30.45
N ILE A 420 27.77 8.66 29.67
CA ILE A 420 28.84 7.79 30.20
C ILE A 420 29.83 8.57 31.06
N MET A 421 30.24 9.77 30.63
CA MET A 421 31.19 10.60 31.39
C MET A 421 30.56 11.26 32.62
N ALA A 422 29.23 11.40 32.66
CA ALA A 422 28.51 11.87 33.84
C ALA A 422 28.25 10.75 34.87
N ASP A 423 28.34 9.48 34.45
CA ASP A 423 28.16 8.33 35.31
C ASP A 423 29.42 8.06 36.14
N LYS A 424 29.30 8.16 37.47
CA LYS A 424 30.41 7.99 38.41
C LYS A 424 31.03 6.59 38.39
N GLN A 425 30.28 5.56 37.98
CA GLN A 425 30.78 4.18 37.90
C GLN A 425 31.48 3.91 36.57
N LEU A 426 31.18 4.67 35.50
CA LEU A 426 31.75 4.44 34.17
C LEU A 426 32.88 5.42 33.82
N ALA A 427 32.80 6.67 34.29
CA ALA A 427 33.78 7.70 33.97
C ALA A 427 35.26 7.32 34.25
N PRO A 428 35.61 6.62 35.35
CA PRO A 428 36.99 6.23 35.63
C PRO A 428 37.65 5.32 34.56
N PHE A 429 36.85 4.56 33.79
CA PHE A 429 37.35 3.71 32.72
C PHE A 429 37.88 4.52 31.52
N PHE A 430 37.47 5.79 31.39
CA PHE A 430 37.81 6.67 30.28
C PHE A 430 38.90 7.70 30.63
N GLU A 431 39.46 7.67 31.84
CA GLU A 431 40.57 8.54 32.23
C GLU A 431 41.80 8.33 31.31
N GLY A 432 42.31 9.43 30.76
CA GLY A 432 43.46 9.41 29.83
C GLY A 432 43.12 8.95 28.41
N ILE A 433 41.84 8.72 28.08
CA ILE A 433 41.40 8.33 26.74
C ILE A 433 41.09 9.57 25.88
N ASP A 434 41.57 9.56 24.63
CA ASP A 434 41.16 10.55 23.63
C ASP A 434 39.69 10.31 23.24
N MET A 435 38.80 11.08 23.87
CA MET A 435 37.36 10.94 23.66
C MET A 435 36.90 11.35 22.27
N LYS A 436 37.64 12.20 21.55
CA LYS A 436 37.30 12.55 20.16
C LYS A 436 37.54 11.35 19.25
N ARG A 437 38.69 10.69 19.43
CA ARG A 437 39.01 9.44 18.71
C ARG A 437 38.06 8.31 19.11
N GLN A 438 37.71 8.20 20.40
CA GLN A 438 36.82 7.15 20.89
C GLN A 438 35.39 7.27 20.34
N ARG A 439 34.82 8.48 20.33
CA ARG A 439 33.50 8.76 19.72
C ARG A 439 33.49 8.38 18.23
N LYS A 440 34.54 8.78 17.49
CA LYS A 440 34.66 8.39 16.07
C LYS A 440 34.68 6.87 15.88
N LYS A 441 35.52 6.15 16.66
CA LYS A 441 35.59 4.69 16.58
C LYS A 441 34.26 4.01 16.92
N GLN A 442 33.53 4.51 17.93
CA GLN A 442 32.22 3.97 18.29
C GLN A 442 31.19 4.23 17.18
N GLY A 443 31.20 5.43 16.58
CA GLY A 443 30.34 5.75 15.45
C GLY A 443 30.63 4.88 14.22
N ASP A 444 31.90 4.62 13.93
CA ASP A 444 32.31 3.70 12.86
C ASP A 444 31.82 2.26 13.12
N PHE A 445 31.98 1.77 14.35
CA PHE A 445 31.51 0.44 14.75
C PHE A 445 29.98 0.31 14.68
N LEU A 446 29.23 1.28 15.20
CA LEU A 446 27.76 1.25 15.16
C LEU A 446 27.23 1.40 13.74
N THR A 447 27.87 2.21 12.90
CA THR A 447 27.55 2.30 11.46
C THR A 447 27.67 0.92 10.81
N TYR A 448 28.78 0.21 11.04
CA TYR A 448 28.97 -1.16 10.54
C TYR A 448 27.93 -2.13 11.13
N ALA A 449 27.76 -2.16 12.44
CA ALA A 449 26.89 -3.09 13.15
C ALA A 449 25.41 -2.95 12.76
N PHE A 450 24.98 -1.74 12.36
CA PHE A 450 23.61 -1.46 11.93
C PHE A 450 23.41 -1.57 10.41
N GLY A 451 24.42 -2.00 9.66
CA GLY A 451 24.34 -2.28 8.22
C GLY A 451 24.73 -1.11 7.29
N GLY A 452 25.37 -0.07 7.81
CA GLY A 452 25.92 1.03 7.00
C GLY A 452 27.16 0.61 6.18
N SER A 453 27.61 1.50 5.30
CA SER A 453 28.65 1.22 4.29
C SER A 453 30.08 1.03 4.83
N LYS A 454 30.31 1.15 6.14
CA LYS A 454 31.65 1.06 6.74
C LYS A 454 32.00 -0.39 7.04
N THR A 455 33.21 -0.81 6.68
CA THR A 455 33.84 -2.05 7.19
C THR A 455 34.61 -1.74 8.46
N TYR A 456 34.35 -2.45 9.56
CA TYR A 456 35.09 -2.27 10.81
C TYR A 456 36.32 -3.19 10.85
N ALA A 457 37.53 -2.62 10.71
CA ALA A 457 38.80 -3.32 10.88
C ALA A 457 39.40 -2.97 12.25
N GLY A 458 39.24 -3.85 13.23
CA GLY A 458 39.72 -3.65 14.61
C GLY A 458 39.93 -4.96 15.35
N ASN A 459 40.54 -4.88 16.54
CA ASN A 459 40.68 -6.02 17.45
C ASN A 459 39.31 -6.56 17.86
N THR A 460 39.27 -7.81 18.33
CA THR A 460 38.05 -8.38 18.92
C THR A 460 37.56 -7.54 20.11
N LEU A 461 36.27 -7.65 20.42
CA LEU A 461 35.68 -6.97 21.57
C LEU A 461 36.40 -7.35 22.87
N TYR A 462 36.63 -8.64 23.10
CA TYR A 462 37.43 -9.14 24.22
C TYR A 462 38.82 -8.50 24.25
N ALA A 463 39.60 -8.57 23.17
CA ALA A 463 40.97 -8.04 23.14
C ALA A 463 41.03 -6.52 23.39
N SER A 464 40.02 -5.78 22.93
CA SER A 464 39.92 -4.33 23.14
C SER A 464 39.59 -3.96 24.60
N HIS A 465 38.92 -4.86 25.33
CA HIS A 465 38.49 -4.62 26.72
C HIS A 465 39.30 -5.40 27.76
N LYS A 466 40.14 -6.36 27.35
CA LYS A 466 40.94 -7.24 28.23
C LYS A 466 41.67 -6.47 29.34
N LYS A 467 42.40 -5.43 28.97
CA LYS A 467 43.15 -4.60 29.94
C LYS A 467 42.22 -3.90 30.94
N LEU A 468 41.04 -3.46 30.52
CA LEU A 468 40.05 -2.85 31.41
C LEU A 468 39.44 -3.88 32.36
N ILE A 469 39.25 -5.11 31.89
CA ILE A 469 38.76 -6.23 32.70
C ILE A 469 39.80 -6.61 33.76
N GLU A 470 41.04 -6.85 33.35
CA GLU A 470 42.11 -7.35 34.21
C GLU A 470 42.67 -6.29 35.18
N GLU A 471 42.84 -5.04 34.73
CA GLU A 471 43.53 -4.01 35.52
C GLU A 471 42.59 -3.00 36.18
N LYS A 472 41.39 -2.78 35.62
CA LYS A 472 40.43 -1.77 36.10
C LYS A 472 39.12 -2.38 36.63
N GLY A 473 38.97 -3.70 36.61
CA GLY A 473 37.79 -4.38 37.15
C GLY A 473 36.50 -4.19 36.34
N LEU A 474 36.61 -3.95 35.02
CA LEU A 474 35.44 -3.91 34.14
C LEU A 474 34.71 -5.26 34.20
N ASN A 475 33.40 -5.23 34.41
CA ASN A 475 32.58 -6.42 34.60
C ASN A 475 31.18 -6.24 34.01
N GLU A 476 30.36 -7.29 34.09
CA GLU A 476 29.03 -7.33 33.48
C GLU A 476 28.05 -6.25 33.97
N SER A 477 28.13 -5.81 35.23
CA SER A 477 27.23 -4.76 35.71
C SER A 477 27.57 -3.40 35.09
N HIS A 478 28.84 -3.14 34.80
CA HIS A 478 29.25 -1.97 34.03
C HIS A 478 28.70 -2.03 32.60
N PHE A 479 28.67 -3.20 31.97
CA PHE A 479 28.04 -3.36 30.66
C PHE A 479 26.54 -3.04 30.72
N ASP A 480 25.84 -3.50 31.76
CA ASP A 480 24.41 -3.23 31.91
C ASP A 480 24.12 -1.73 32.09
N LEU A 481 24.99 -0.99 32.79
CA LEU A 481 24.93 0.47 32.87
C LEU A 481 25.13 1.14 31.49
N VAL A 482 26.12 0.67 30.72
CA VAL A 482 26.40 1.15 29.37
C VAL A 482 25.18 0.91 28.45
N ALA A 483 24.59 -0.28 28.49
CA ALA A 483 23.38 -0.61 27.73
C ALA A 483 22.18 0.28 28.15
N GLY A 484 22.01 0.52 29.45
CA GLY A 484 21.00 1.44 29.97
C GLY A 484 21.16 2.88 29.44
N HIS A 485 22.39 3.40 29.40
CA HIS A 485 22.67 4.73 28.83
C HIS A 485 22.43 4.79 27.33
N LEU A 486 22.69 3.71 26.59
CA LEU A 486 22.37 3.61 25.16
C LEU A 486 20.85 3.72 24.93
N VAL A 487 20.06 2.94 25.66
CA VAL A 487 18.58 2.98 25.57
C VAL A 487 18.06 4.37 25.94
N ALA A 488 18.55 4.96 27.03
CA ALA A 488 18.15 6.31 27.44
C ALA A 488 18.50 7.38 26.39
N THR A 489 19.62 7.22 25.69
CA THR A 489 20.04 8.10 24.59
C THR A 489 19.09 8.00 23.40
N LEU A 490 18.75 6.78 22.97
CA LEU A 490 17.85 6.56 21.85
C LEU A 490 16.44 7.10 22.14
N ARG A 491 15.92 6.91 23.37
CA ARG A 491 14.65 7.49 23.81
C ARG A 491 14.67 9.02 23.78
N GLN A 492 15.76 9.64 24.24
CA GLN A 492 15.91 11.09 24.20
C GLN A 492 15.90 11.63 22.76
N LEU A 493 16.44 10.87 21.82
CA LEU A 493 16.44 11.22 20.39
C LEU A 493 15.11 10.92 19.68
N GLY A 494 14.10 10.43 20.40
CA GLY A 494 12.78 10.14 19.84
C GLY A 494 12.74 8.87 18.98
N VAL A 495 13.71 7.96 19.11
CA VAL A 495 13.70 6.67 18.42
C VAL A 495 12.56 5.81 18.98
N SER A 496 11.80 5.14 18.11
CA SER A 496 10.67 4.31 18.54
C SER A 496 11.13 3.09 19.37
N GLU A 497 10.28 2.61 20.27
CA GLU A 497 10.60 1.44 21.11
C GLU A 497 10.85 0.17 20.27
N GLU A 498 10.22 0.04 19.09
CA GLU A 498 10.50 -1.06 18.15
C GLU A 498 11.94 -1.03 17.64
N LEU A 499 12.42 0.14 17.18
CA LEU A 499 13.80 0.30 16.72
C LEU A 499 14.82 0.20 17.87
N ILE A 500 14.45 0.64 19.06
CA ILE A 500 15.28 0.45 20.27
C ILE A 500 15.47 -1.05 20.54
N ASN A 501 14.41 -1.85 20.44
CA ASN A 501 14.50 -3.29 20.62
C ASN A 501 15.39 -3.95 19.54
N GLU A 502 15.32 -3.50 18.28
CA GLU A 502 16.25 -3.94 17.23
C GLU A 502 17.71 -3.62 17.59
N VAL A 503 18.00 -2.41 18.08
CA VAL A 503 19.35 -2.04 18.53
C VAL A 503 19.81 -2.90 19.71
N VAL A 504 18.95 -3.11 20.71
CA VAL A 504 19.27 -3.92 21.90
C VAL A 504 19.54 -5.38 21.51
N ALA A 505 18.81 -5.92 20.53
CA ALA A 505 19.05 -7.27 20.03
C ALA A 505 20.43 -7.43 19.37
N ILE A 506 20.96 -6.37 18.75
CA ILE A 506 22.31 -6.36 18.17
C ILE A 506 23.38 -6.18 19.25
N VAL A 507 23.14 -5.29 20.23
CA VAL A 507 24.12 -4.97 21.27
C VAL A 507 24.19 -6.04 22.36
N GLY A 508 23.08 -6.70 22.71
CA GLY A 508 23.03 -7.69 23.78
C GLY A 508 24.10 -8.79 23.70
N PRO A 509 24.26 -9.48 22.56
CA PRO A 509 25.30 -10.50 22.36
C PRO A 509 26.73 -9.99 22.53
N THR A 510 26.98 -8.68 22.42
CA THR A 510 28.31 -8.12 22.63
C THR A 510 28.79 -8.24 24.08
N LYS A 511 27.86 -8.42 25.05
CA LYS A 511 28.20 -8.67 26.45
C LYS A 511 29.09 -9.90 26.59
N GLU A 512 28.66 -11.04 26.04
CA GLU A 512 29.44 -12.28 26.06
C GLU A 512 30.76 -12.10 25.31
N ALA A 513 30.74 -11.43 24.15
CA ALA A 513 31.94 -11.19 23.34
C ALA A 513 32.99 -10.27 23.99
N ILE A 514 32.61 -9.46 24.99
CA ILE A 514 33.52 -8.60 25.77
C ILE A 514 34.17 -9.39 26.91
N PHE A 515 33.41 -10.23 27.62
CA PHE A 515 33.88 -10.86 28.85
C PHE A 515 34.40 -12.30 28.68
N LYS A 516 34.14 -12.93 27.54
CA LYS A 516 34.59 -14.29 27.24
C LYS A 516 35.76 -14.28 26.27
N GLU A 517 36.87 -14.89 26.67
CA GLU A 517 37.99 -15.09 25.75
C GLU A 517 37.58 -16.09 24.65
N PRO A 518 37.78 -15.74 23.37
CA PRO A 518 37.48 -16.68 22.30
C PRO A 518 38.38 -17.91 22.39
N THR A 519 37.76 -19.07 22.22
CA THR A 519 38.42 -20.37 22.13
C THR A 519 39.32 -20.44 20.89
N LEU A 520 40.26 -21.38 20.86
CA LEU A 520 41.08 -21.61 19.66
C LEU A 520 40.19 -21.95 18.45
N PHE A 521 39.10 -22.69 18.67
CA PHE A 521 38.09 -23.02 17.65
C PHE A 521 37.49 -21.77 17.02
N GLU A 522 37.06 -20.80 17.83
CA GLU A 522 36.51 -19.54 17.35
C GLU A 522 37.57 -18.68 16.66
N LYS A 523 38.80 -18.64 17.20
CA LYS A 523 39.94 -17.92 16.59
C LYS A 523 40.31 -18.47 15.21
N LEU A 524 40.10 -19.76 14.96
CA LEU A 524 40.36 -20.43 13.68
C LEU A 524 39.23 -20.24 12.64
N GLY A 525 38.07 -19.70 13.02
CA GLY A 525 36.91 -19.52 12.13
C GLY A 525 35.78 -20.53 12.31
N GLY A 526 35.79 -21.30 13.41
CA GLY A 526 34.70 -22.20 13.80
C GLY A 526 34.55 -23.43 12.89
N GLN A 527 33.34 -24.02 12.89
CA GLN A 527 33.08 -25.30 12.22
C GLN A 527 33.42 -25.28 10.72
N PRO A 528 33.08 -24.24 9.93
CA PRO A 528 33.42 -24.21 8.52
C PRO A 528 34.93 -24.28 8.25
N ALA A 529 35.73 -23.61 9.08
CA ALA A 529 37.19 -23.64 8.97
C ALA A 529 37.76 -25.02 9.36
N VAL A 530 37.21 -25.63 10.42
CA VAL A 530 37.59 -27.00 10.83
C VAL A 530 37.24 -28.01 9.74
N ASP A 531 36.04 -27.95 9.16
CA ASP A 531 35.61 -28.85 8.09
C ASP A 531 36.51 -28.71 6.85
N ALA A 532 36.77 -27.46 6.42
CA ALA A 532 37.67 -27.18 5.30
C ALA A 532 39.10 -27.67 5.56
N ALA A 533 39.63 -27.42 6.77
CA ALA A 533 40.95 -27.90 7.17
C ALA A 533 41.02 -29.43 7.15
N VAL A 534 40.03 -30.12 7.74
CA VAL A 534 39.95 -31.58 7.73
C VAL A 534 39.88 -32.11 6.29
N ASP A 535 39.18 -31.42 5.40
CA ASP A 535 39.05 -31.86 4.03
C ASP A 535 40.36 -31.81 3.25
N ILE A 536 41.05 -30.67 3.29
CA ILE A 536 42.36 -30.50 2.67
C ILE A 536 43.38 -31.43 3.32
N PHE A 537 43.37 -31.52 4.65
CA PHE A 537 44.25 -32.37 5.42
C PHE A 537 44.15 -33.82 4.96
N TYR A 538 42.94 -34.41 4.91
CA TYR A 538 42.83 -35.80 4.47
C TYR A 538 43.12 -35.99 2.98
N ASN A 539 42.95 -34.97 2.12
CA ASN A 539 43.42 -35.06 0.75
C ASN A 539 44.95 -35.21 0.69
N LYS A 540 45.69 -34.47 1.53
CA LYS A 540 47.15 -34.62 1.66
C LYS A 540 47.54 -35.98 2.21
N ILE A 541 46.85 -36.45 3.26
CA ILE A 541 47.08 -37.78 3.86
C ILE A 541 46.88 -38.90 2.83
N MET A 542 45.83 -38.84 2.01
CA MET A 542 45.56 -39.86 0.99
C MET A 542 46.52 -39.78 -0.21
N ALA A 543 47.15 -38.63 -0.44
CA ALA A 543 48.20 -38.47 -1.45
C ALA A 543 49.59 -38.92 -0.95
N ASP A 544 49.78 -39.01 0.37
CA ASP A 544 51.04 -39.45 0.98
C ASP A 544 51.17 -40.98 0.93
N LYS A 545 52.18 -41.47 0.21
CA LYS A 545 52.44 -42.90 0.00
C LYS A 545 52.73 -43.66 1.30
N GLN A 546 53.21 -42.98 2.34
CA GLN A 546 53.50 -43.60 3.64
C GLN A 546 52.26 -43.65 4.55
N LEU A 547 51.25 -42.79 4.32
CA LEU A 547 50.06 -42.71 5.17
C LEU A 547 48.81 -43.35 4.55
N ALA A 548 48.65 -43.28 3.22
CA ALA A 548 47.48 -43.79 2.52
C ALA A 548 47.16 -45.28 2.82
N PRO A 549 48.13 -46.22 2.94
CA PRO A 549 47.84 -47.63 3.23
C PRO A 549 47.12 -47.88 4.58
N PHE A 550 47.24 -46.97 5.54
CA PHE A 550 46.54 -47.09 6.84
C PHE A 550 45.03 -46.89 6.72
N PHE A 551 44.57 -46.24 5.64
CA PHE A 551 43.17 -45.89 5.40
C PHE A 551 42.46 -46.81 4.38
N GLU A 552 43.12 -47.86 3.88
CA GLU A 552 42.49 -48.83 2.99
C GLU A 552 41.27 -49.50 3.64
N GLY A 553 40.13 -49.47 2.93
CA GLY A 553 38.87 -50.03 3.40
C GLY A 553 38.15 -49.19 4.46
N ILE A 554 38.64 -47.98 4.77
CA ILE A 554 37.98 -47.05 5.69
C ILE A 554 37.02 -46.15 4.92
N ASP A 555 35.82 -45.96 5.47
CA ASP A 555 34.89 -44.92 5.01
C ASP A 555 35.46 -43.53 5.34
N MET A 556 36.03 -42.89 4.31
CA MET A 556 36.70 -41.61 4.46
C MET A 556 35.74 -40.44 4.72
N GLN A 557 34.48 -40.51 4.30
CA GLN A 557 33.50 -39.48 4.63
C GLN A 557 33.19 -39.52 6.14
N ARG A 558 32.96 -40.71 6.68
CA ARG A 558 32.78 -40.90 8.12
C ARG A 558 34.02 -40.53 8.91
N GLN A 559 35.22 -40.84 8.41
CA GLN A 559 36.47 -40.52 9.07
C GLN A 559 36.73 -39.01 9.14
N ARG A 560 36.50 -38.28 8.04
CA ARG A 560 36.56 -36.81 8.02
C ARG A 560 35.62 -36.20 9.05
N LYS A 561 34.37 -36.65 9.09
CA LYS A 561 33.40 -36.18 10.11
C LYS A 561 33.90 -36.38 11.54
N LYS A 562 34.44 -37.57 11.87
CA LYS A 562 34.99 -37.84 13.20
C LYS A 562 36.19 -36.97 13.56
N GLN A 563 37.07 -36.70 12.59
CA GLN A 563 38.22 -35.83 12.80
C GLN A 563 37.77 -34.38 13.04
N ALA A 564 36.77 -33.90 12.29
CA ALA A 564 36.17 -32.59 12.51
C ALA A 564 35.54 -32.51 13.92
N ASP A 565 34.77 -33.52 14.34
CA ASP A 565 34.18 -33.58 15.68
C ASP A 565 35.25 -33.55 16.79
N PHE A 566 36.36 -34.28 16.60
CA PHE A 566 37.49 -34.28 17.53
C PHE A 566 38.19 -32.92 17.60
N MET A 567 38.46 -32.29 16.47
CA MET A 567 39.12 -30.98 16.40
C MET A 567 38.23 -29.87 16.97
N THR A 568 36.93 -29.92 16.70
CA THR A 568 35.95 -29.02 17.34
C THR A 568 35.99 -29.16 18.86
N PHE A 569 36.06 -30.36 19.41
CA PHE A 569 36.25 -30.57 20.85
C PHE A 569 37.62 -30.06 21.35
N ALA A 570 38.71 -30.48 20.71
CA ALA A 570 40.07 -30.19 21.13
C ALA A 570 40.40 -28.69 21.14
N PHE A 571 39.77 -27.93 20.23
CA PHE A 571 39.96 -26.48 20.14
C PHE A 571 38.93 -25.67 20.95
N GLY A 572 38.02 -26.35 21.68
CA GLY A 572 37.09 -25.71 22.62
C GLY A 572 35.69 -25.40 22.09
N GLY A 573 35.33 -25.86 20.89
CA GLY A 573 34.00 -25.69 20.29
C GLY A 573 32.90 -26.61 20.86
N SER A 574 33.27 -27.69 21.57
CA SER A 574 32.33 -28.60 22.25
C SER A 574 32.82 -28.95 23.66
N LYS A 575 31.89 -29.17 24.60
CA LYS A 575 32.20 -29.63 25.97
C LYS A 575 32.50 -31.12 26.09
N THR A 576 32.14 -31.93 25.09
CA THR A 576 32.29 -33.40 25.16
C THR A 576 32.65 -34.00 23.80
N TYR A 577 33.47 -35.05 23.80
CA TYR A 577 33.78 -35.86 22.63
C TYR A 577 33.40 -37.32 22.91
N GLY A 578 32.47 -37.86 22.13
CA GLY A 578 31.95 -39.23 22.29
C GLY A 578 32.78 -40.33 21.62
N GLY A 579 33.99 -40.02 21.16
CA GLY A 579 34.86 -40.99 20.47
C GLY A 579 35.63 -41.90 21.43
N LYS A 580 36.29 -42.92 20.86
CA LYS A 580 37.21 -43.78 21.62
C LYS A 580 38.41 -42.99 22.13
N ALA A 581 39.01 -43.43 23.24
CA ALA A 581 40.33 -42.96 23.66
C ALA A 581 41.36 -43.15 22.53
N LEU A 582 42.30 -42.22 22.40
CA LEU A 582 43.23 -42.13 21.28
C LEU A 582 44.03 -43.43 21.06
N TYR A 583 44.60 -44.01 22.13
CA TYR A 583 45.26 -45.32 22.07
C TYR A 583 44.31 -46.42 21.55
N ALA A 584 43.13 -46.57 22.15
CA ALA A 584 42.18 -47.62 21.76
C ALA A 584 41.67 -47.47 20.31
N ALA A 585 41.65 -46.26 19.77
CA ALA A 585 41.31 -45.99 18.38
C ALA A 585 42.43 -46.43 17.40
N HIS A 586 43.70 -46.29 17.81
CA HIS A 586 44.87 -46.54 16.95
C HIS A 586 45.57 -47.89 17.21
N LYS A 587 45.26 -48.58 18.31
CA LYS A 587 45.89 -49.84 18.74
C LYS A 587 46.07 -50.85 17.61
N LYS A 588 45.00 -51.12 16.85
CA LYS A 588 45.03 -52.09 15.75
C LYS A 588 45.98 -51.65 14.61
N LEU A 589 46.06 -50.35 14.33
CA LEU A 589 46.98 -49.81 13.31
C LEU A 589 48.44 -49.90 13.78
N ILE A 590 48.68 -49.73 15.09
CA ILE A 590 50.00 -49.88 15.70
C ILE A 590 50.44 -51.35 15.66
N GLU A 591 49.60 -52.26 16.16
CA GLU A 591 49.95 -53.68 16.31
C GLU A 591 49.98 -54.45 14.99
N GLU A 592 49.07 -54.17 14.05
CA GLU A 592 48.91 -54.98 12.83
C GLU A 592 49.43 -54.30 11.56
N LYS A 593 49.50 -52.97 11.54
CA LYS A 593 49.93 -52.20 10.34
C LYS A 593 51.22 -51.40 10.55
N GLY A 594 51.83 -51.44 11.74
CA GLY A 594 53.11 -50.79 12.01
C GLY A 594 53.05 -49.26 12.13
N LEU A 595 51.89 -48.69 12.50
CA LEU A 595 51.78 -47.26 12.78
C LEU A 595 52.73 -46.88 13.93
N ASN A 596 53.56 -45.85 13.73
CA ASN A 596 54.59 -45.44 14.68
C ASN A 596 54.74 -43.91 14.71
N GLU A 597 55.66 -43.43 15.54
CA GLU A 597 55.87 -41.99 15.76
C GLU A 597 56.29 -41.20 14.52
N SER A 598 57.05 -41.77 13.57
CA SER A 598 57.42 -41.05 12.35
C SER A 598 56.21 -40.81 11.44
N HIS A 599 55.25 -41.73 11.44
CA HIS A 599 53.97 -41.51 10.75
C HIS A 599 53.16 -40.38 11.41
N PHE A 600 53.19 -40.27 12.74
CA PHE A 600 52.55 -39.14 13.44
C PHE A 600 53.20 -37.81 13.05
N ASP A 601 54.52 -37.76 12.95
CA ASP A 601 55.23 -36.53 12.55
C ASP A 601 54.86 -36.10 11.12
N LEU A 602 54.66 -37.06 10.20
CA LEU A 602 54.13 -36.78 8.86
C LEU A 602 52.70 -36.22 8.92
N VAL A 603 51.83 -36.81 9.75
CA VAL A 603 50.45 -36.34 9.96
C VAL A 603 50.46 -34.91 10.51
N ALA A 604 51.29 -34.62 11.52
CA ALA A 604 51.42 -33.27 12.08
C ALA A 604 51.93 -32.26 11.04
N GLY A 605 52.90 -32.65 10.20
CA GLY A 605 53.38 -31.82 9.10
C GLY A 605 52.30 -31.51 8.06
N HIS A 606 51.46 -32.49 7.69
CA HIS A 606 50.32 -32.27 6.80
C HIS A 606 49.27 -31.33 7.41
N LEU A 607 49.06 -31.39 8.72
CA LEU A 607 48.16 -30.45 9.41
C LEU A 607 48.70 -29.02 9.37
N VAL A 608 50.00 -28.82 9.67
CA VAL A 608 50.63 -27.49 9.61
C VAL A 608 50.56 -26.90 8.21
N THR A 609 50.95 -27.67 7.18
CA THR A 609 50.90 -27.20 5.78
C THR A 609 49.47 -26.93 5.30
N THR A 610 48.48 -27.68 5.79
CA THR A 610 47.06 -27.40 5.52
C THR A 610 46.62 -26.06 6.10
N LEU A 611 46.98 -25.77 7.35
CA LEU A 611 46.62 -24.50 7.98
C LEU A 611 47.34 -23.32 7.32
N GLN A 612 48.59 -23.49 6.89
CA GLN A 612 49.31 -22.50 6.10
C GLN A 612 48.62 -22.23 4.75
N GLU A 613 48.19 -23.27 4.04
CA GLU A 613 47.46 -23.16 2.77
C GLU A 613 46.11 -22.45 2.93
N LEU A 614 45.45 -22.65 4.07
CA LEU A 614 44.23 -21.93 4.44
C LEU A 614 44.48 -20.49 4.91
N GLY A 615 45.74 -20.03 4.93
CA GLY A 615 46.10 -18.67 5.33
C GLY A 615 45.95 -18.41 6.83
N VAL A 616 45.97 -19.46 7.67
CA VAL A 616 45.93 -19.30 9.13
C VAL A 616 47.21 -18.63 9.62
N ALA A 617 47.08 -17.64 10.51
CA ALA A 617 48.22 -16.92 11.06
C ALA A 617 49.16 -17.85 11.84
N GLU A 618 50.48 -17.63 11.73
CA GLU A 618 51.52 -18.48 12.33
C GLU A 618 51.35 -18.66 13.85
N ALA A 619 50.95 -17.60 14.56
CA ALA A 619 50.66 -17.70 16.00
C ALA A 619 49.54 -18.71 16.32
N LEU A 620 48.46 -18.74 15.52
CA LEU A 620 47.36 -19.69 15.70
C LEU A 620 47.76 -21.10 15.28
N ILE A 621 48.64 -21.25 14.29
CA ILE A 621 49.22 -22.56 13.94
C ILE A 621 50.02 -23.11 15.12
N ASN A 622 50.82 -22.27 15.78
CA ASN A 622 51.57 -22.68 16.97
C ASN A 622 50.63 -23.11 18.12
N ASP A 623 49.51 -22.40 18.33
CA ASP A 623 48.49 -22.80 19.31
C ASP A 623 47.87 -24.16 18.96
N VAL A 624 47.57 -24.43 17.68
CA VAL A 624 47.08 -25.74 17.22
C VAL A 624 48.12 -26.83 17.46
N VAL A 625 49.38 -26.57 17.12
CA VAL A 625 50.49 -27.51 17.33
C VAL A 625 50.64 -27.83 18.83
N ALA A 626 50.53 -26.84 19.70
CA ALA A 626 50.58 -27.04 21.15
C ALA A 626 49.45 -27.94 21.68
N VAL A 627 48.26 -27.92 21.06
CA VAL A 627 47.16 -28.83 21.38
C VAL A 627 47.37 -30.23 20.80
N VAL A 628 47.94 -30.34 19.60
CA VAL A 628 48.07 -31.61 18.88
C VAL A 628 49.27 -32.44 19.33
N LEU A 629 50.43 -31.82 19.61
CA LEU A 629 51.65 -32.56 19.95
C LEU A 629 51.49 -33.51 21.16
N PRO A 630 50.83 -33.13 22.27
CA PRO A 630 50.61 -34.04 23.40
C PRO A 630 49.78 -35.29 23.05
N THR A 631 49.04 -35.27 21.93
CA THR A 631 48.28 -36.45 21.47
C THR A 631 49.18 -37.58 20.99
N LYS A 632 50.45 -37.29 20.62
CA LYS A 632 51.46 -38.30 20.28
C LYS A 632 51.65 -39.28 21.43
N ASP A 633 51.86 -38.76 22.63
CA ASP A 633 52.02 -39.56 23.85
C ASP A 633 50.72 -40.31 24.19
N ALA A 634 49.56 -39.71 23.96
CA ALA A 634 48.27 -40.38 24.17
C ALA A 634 47.99 -41.52 23.15
N ILE A 635 48.66 -41.52 21.99
CA ILE A 635 48.54 -42.56 20.96
C ILE A 635 49.59 -43.66 21.15
N PHE A 636 50.82 -43.34 21.54
CA PHE A 636 51.93 -44.31 21.61
C PHE A 636 52.43 -44.64 23.03
N GLY A 637 52.16 -43.78 24.01
CA GLY A 637 52.67 -43.90 25.39
C GLY A 637 51.89 -44.88 26.28
N GLY A 638 50.75 -45.42 25.81
CA GLY A 638 49.89 -46.33 26.56
C GLY A 638 50.36 -47.79 26.58
N ARG A 639 51.52 -48.07 27.20
CA ARG A 639 51.83 -49.41 27.75
C ARG A 639 51.86 -49.34 29.28
N CYS A 640 50.69 -49.18 29.88
CA CYS A 640 50.38 -49.59 31.26
C CYS A 640 48.92 -50.04 31.30
#